data_AF-A0AA48K8X4-F1
#
_entry.id   AF-A0AA48K8X4-F1
#
_cell.length_a   1.000
_cell.length_b   1.000
_cell.length_c   1.000
_cell.angle_alpha   90.00
_cell.angle_beta   90.00
_cell.angle_gamma   90.00
#
_symmetry.space_group_name_H-M   'P 1'
#
loop_
_entity.id
_entity.type
_entity.pdbx_description
1 polymer ?
#
loop_
_entity_poly.entity_id
_entity_poly.type
_entity_poly.pdbx_seq_one_letter_code
_entity_poly.pdbx_strand_id
1 'polypeptide(L)'
;MQKALRALALVSLLPGPARAQDTVEAALRRLNPGACAVLVRQEDTAALAALWDEDALRLRLENQAPRIPLGPRAAAGLWKDHGWGTGPGWILVDSRGGELDAGLGLGYGARVLAALREKGVVPRWEARRAFLKEHPENGEAWWEELYRAYRLAHAHMLVLAAQGRASRSGAESLDFPGKAMAFAEADPEAAERLADQVFGEVASALEGAFSVEGWWRTWFNAAGPLVMEGAQASPRIREVCARLAADLEGTLAQGGRGFPMEEWLPSLRVLAGRPLRELPGQVVIRDLERPSFGLVRGCLNTLAVEKDWLGMLAFLDDLGLREDAWFSAEGWEQRCLFRGYIEAWKARPLVELGRIREARDAVNQARFWGLDGGLDGILGFLLGAKALGDPTIREALKEPARPRPPRPPLPPPPRLALLGAPPWRRDWEALRASGALLPWSPAELGWTELAPAPAEALRARMGWGPEPRWALLLGDAPVASGTRCPAPALVAGILQRERPSKLMELDGILERHPGHLGARQARLGLLKARMPDKRLEPLLAEDARAAHLPGMSGSSPYGLDFGPDAAWKPDPALWQWSAQQVLPGLERLLRSWPSAPDPWKAWLAWARFHPDRPSVVALARTLVLWTPEERWMGQLPLDVLQAVTEELRRDRNYPELARWLGAAWEARSATVGRGLPSWQRPEWQAMGPALVQPLAETLRLLGLREKALEVEKTYRNALSPE
;
A
#
# COMPACT_ATOMS: atom_id res chain seq x y z
N MET A 1 43.51 3.69 -25.63
CA MET A 1 42.72 4.53 -26.57
C MET A 1 42.91 4.11 -28.03
N GLN A 2 44.06 4.36 -28.68
CA GLN A 2 44.24 4.00 -30.10
C GLN A 2 44.24 2.49 -30.40
N LYS A 3 44.62 1.60 -29.46
CA LYS A 3 44.53 0.14 -29.68
C LYS A 3 43.10 -0.42 -29.58
N ALA A 4 42.32 0.01 -28.58
CA ALA A 4 40.89 -0.32 -28.47
C ALA A 4 40.05 0.32 -29.61
N LEU A 5 40.35 1.57 -29.98
CA LEU A 5 39.76 2.21 -31.16
C LEU A 5 40.21 1.56 -32.48
N ARG A 6 41.42 0.98 -32.56
CA ARG A 6 41.87 0.21 -33.73
C ARG A 6 41.21 -1.17 -33.82
N ALA A 7 40.97 -1.85 -32.71
CA ALA A 7 40.20 -3.10 -32.69
C ALA A 7 38.74 -2.86 -33.11
N LEU A 8 38.14 -1.73 -32.69
CA LEU A 8 36.82 -1.28 -33.15
C LEU A 8 36.84 -0.77 -34.62
N ALA A 9 37.92 -0.12 -35.08
CA ALA A 9 38.06 0.35 -36.46
C ALA A 9 38.40 -0.76 -37.48
N LEU A 10 38.97 -1.89 -37.05
CA LEU A 10 39.22 -3.06 -37.91
C LEU A 10 37.93 -3.80 -38.27
N VAL A 11 36.87 -3.66 -37.47
CA VAL A 11 35.51 -4.13 -37.79
C VAL A 11 34.87 -3.29 -38.91
N SER A 12 35.37 -2.06 -39.14
CA SER A 12 34.85 -1.09 -40.12
C SER A 12 35.30 -1.33 -41.56
N LEU A 13 36.22 -2.27 -41.83
CA LEU A 13 36.83 -2.49 -43.14
C LEU A 13 36.27 -3.69 -43.93
N LEU A 14 35.22 -4.35 -43.43
CA LEU A 14 34.52 -5.41 -44.15
C LEU A 14 33.08 -5.01 -44.45
N PRO A 15 32.50 -5.36 -45.62
CA PRO A 15 31.16 -4.92 -45.98
C PRO A 15 30.12 -5.50 -45.00
N GLY A 16 29.43 -4.60 -44.29
CA GLY A 16 28.33 -4.86 -43.36
C GLY A 16 28.59 -4.73 -41.84
N PRO A 17 29.09 -3.58 -41.28
CA PRO A 17 29.33 -3.47 -39.82
C PRO A 17 28.60 -2.34 -39.05
N ALA A 18 27.82 -1.45 -39.67
CA ALA A 18 27.32 -0.24 -38.97
C ALA A 18 26.50 -0.52 -37.68
N ARG A 19 25.60 -1.51 -37.68
CA ARG A 19 24.64 -1.69 -36.57
C ARG A 19 25.24 -2.20 -35.25
N ALA A 20 26.29 -3.02 -35.26
CA ALA A 20 26.80 -3.63 -34.02
C ALA A 20 27.72 -2.69 -33.22
N GLN A 21 28.51 -1.88 -33.93
CA GLN A 21 29.40 -0.87 -33.36
C GLN A 21 28.60 0.28 -32.75
N ASP A 22 27.54 0.71 -33.46
CA ASP A 22 26.55 1.67 -32.95
C ASP A 22 25.90 1.18 -31.65
N THR A 23 25.72 -0.12 -31.46
CA THR A 23 25.01 -0.68 -30.28
C THR A 23 25.89 -0.72 -29.03
N VAL A 24 27.17 -1.12 -29.14
CA VAL A 24 28.09 -1.14 -27.99
C VAL A 24 28.51 0.28 -27.61
N GLU A 25 28.80 1.14 -28.59
CA GLU A 25 29.14 2.53 -28.32
C GLU A 25 27.94 3.31 -27.78
N ALA A 26 26.72 3.09 -28.30
CA ALA A 26 25.51 3.64 -27.70
C ALA A 26 25.24 3.08 -26.30
N ALA A 27 25.51 1.80 -26.05
CA ALA A 27 25.38 1.22 -24.71
C ALA A 27 26.37 1.83 -23.71
N LEU A 28 27.63 2.03 -24.12
CA LEU A 28 28.66 2.68 -23.30
C LEU A 28 28.36 4.18 -23.09
N ARG A 29 27.88 4.90 -24.12
CA ARG A 29 27.45 6.31 -24.00
C ARG A 29 26.22 6.50 -23.11
N ARG A 30 25.41 5.45 -22.92
CA ARG A 30 24.28 5.43 -21.98
C ARG A 30 24.73 5.15 -20.53
N LEU A 31 25.98 4.76 -20.31
CA LEU A 31 26.51 4.65 -18.97
C LEU A 31 26.77 6.04 -18.40
N ASN A 32 26.50 6.21 -17.11
CA ASN A 32 26.87 7.44 -16.41
C ASN A 32 28.39 7.65 -16.50
N PRO A 33 28.88 8.91 -16.59
CA PRO A 33 30.31 9.20 -16.50
C PRO A 33 30.92 8.56 -15.25
N GLY A 34 31.97 7.75 -15.44
CA GLY A 34 32.62 7.00 -14.35
C GLY A 34 32.04 5.61 -14.05
N ALA A 35 30.96 5.21 -14.71
CA ALA A 35 30.48 3.82 -14.65
C ALA A 35 31.39 2.89 -15.46
N CYS A 36 31.34 1.60 -15.13
CA CYS A 36 32.06 0.53 -15.83
C CYS A 36 31.06 -0.41 -16.51
N ALA A 37 31.52 -1.30 -17.39
CA ALA A 37 30.75 -2.39 -17.97
C ALA A 37 31.60 -3.63 -18.16
N VAL A 38 30.98 -4.81 -18.12
CA VAL A 38 31.66 -6.09 -18.40
C VAL A 38 31.26 -6.57 -19.79
N LEU A 39 32.23 -6.64 -20.69
CA LEU A 39 32.07 -7.19 -22.03
C LEU A 39 32.30 -8.71 -21.99
N VAL A 40 31.42 -9.45 -22.66
CA VAL A 40 31.40 -10.92 -22.65
C VAL A 40 30.85 -11.43 -23.98
N ARG A 41 31.25 -12.62 -24.44
CA ARG A 41 30.67 -13.18 -25.67
C ARG A 41 29.21 -13.57 -25.46
N GLN A 42 28.41 -13.41 -26.50
CA GLN A 42 27.00 -13.81 -26.47
C GLN A 42 26.85 -15.33 -26.26
N GLU A 43 27.68 -16.16 -26.90
CA GLU A 43 27.68 -17.61 -26.66
C GLU A 43 28.08 -17.99 -25.23
N ASP A 44 28.90 -17.19 -24.55
CA ASP A 44 29.34 -17.45 -23.18
C ASP A 44 28.31 -17.04 -22.13
N THR A 45 27.15 -16.50 -22.52
CA THR A 45 26.16 -15.98 -21.58
C THR A 45 25.62 -17.02 -20.63
N ALA A 46 25.27 -18.19 -21.15
CA ALA A 46 24.78 -19.30 -20.36
C ALA A 46 25.92 -19.98 -19.57
N ALA A 47 27.09 -20.16 -20.19
CA ALA A 47 28.24 -20.79 -19.54
C ALA A 47 28.75 -19.96 -18.36
N LEU A 48 28.91 -18.65 -18.52
CA LEU A 48 29.29 -17.76 -17.43
C LEU A 48 28.22 -17.67 -16.33
N ALA A 49 26.94 -17.88 -16.66
CA ALA A 49 25.86 -17.91 -15.66
C ALA A 49 25.94 -19.13 -14.72
N ALA A 50 26.48 -20.25 -15.21
CA ALA A 50 26.74 -21.44 -14.39
C ALA A 50 28.01 -21.32 -13.52
N LEU A 51 28.83 -20.29 -13.74
CA LEU A 51 30.12 -20.05 -13.10
C LEU A 51 30.12 -18.82 -12.18
N TRP A 52 28.94 -18.37 -11.75
CA TRP A 52 28.82 -17.18 -10.90
C TRP A 52 29.32 -17.44 -9.49
N ASP A 53 30.31 -16.64 -9.07
CA ASP A 53 30.59 -16.38 -7.67
C ASP A 53 29.59 -15.35 -7.09
N GLU A 54 29.59 -15.20 -5.77
CA GLU A 54 28.66 -14.34 -5.04
C GLU A 54 28.83 -12.85 -5.43
N ASP A 55 30.05 -12.41 -5.70
CA ASP A 55 30.32 -11.02 -6.07
C ASP A 55 29.83 -10.69 -7.49
N ALA A 56 29.95 -11.62 -8.42
CA ALA A 56 29.42 -11.49 -9.79
C ALA A 56 27.89 -11.35 -9.78
N LEU A 57 27.22 -12.11 -8.92
CA LEU A 57 25.79 -12.00 -8.69
C LEU A 57 25.41 -10.62 -8.14
N ARG A 58 26.12 -10.14 -7.12
CA ARG A 58 25.87 -8.84 -6.49
C ARG A 58 26.04 -7.68 -7.47
N LEU A 59 27.15 -7.67 -8.23
CA LEU A 59 27.43 -6.66 -9.25
C LEU A 59 26.33 -6.60 -10.31
N ARG A 60 25.88 -7.77 -10.79
CA ARG A 60 24.78 -7.88 -11.75
C ARG A 60 23.47 -7.32 -11.20
N LEU A 61 23.11 -7.69 -9.97
CA LEU A 61 21.81 -7.33 -9.37
C LEU A 61 21.68 -5.82 -9.10
N GLU A 62 22.78 -5.16 -8.80
CA GLU A 62 22.83 -3.71 -8.58
C GLU A 62 23.13 -2.92 -9.86
N ASN A 63 23.22 -3.60 -11.01
CA ASN A 63 23.61 -3.02 -12.30
C ASN A 63 24.91 -2.20 -12.22
N GLN A 64 25.83 -2.63 -11.36
CA GLN A 64 27.15 -2.03 -11.20
C GLN A 64 28.13 -2.85 -12.03
N ALA A 65 28.56 -2.28 -13.15
CA ALA A 65 29.18 -2.97 -14.27
C ALA A 65 28.19 -3.82 -15.09
N PRO A 66 27.18 -3.19 -15.76
CA PRO A 66 26.29 -3.89 -16.67
C PRO A 66 27.05 -4.76 -17.65
N ARG A 67 26.49 -5.94 -17.88
CA ARG A 67 27.00 -6.89 -18.84
C ARG A 67 26.57 -6.49 -20.25
N ILE A 68 27.52 -6.30 -21.15
CA ILE A 68 27.26 -6.01 -22.56
C ILE A 68 27.66 -7.24 -23.37
N PRO A 69 26.68 -8.03 -23.88
CA PRO A 69 26.99 -9.16 -24.74
C PRO A 69 27.55 -8.66 -26.08
N LEU A 70 28.69 -9.22 -26.47
CA LEU A 70 29.32 -8.97 -27.76
C LEU A 70 28.86 -10.02 -28.77
N GLY A 71 28.48 -9.56 -29.96
CA GLY A 71 28.19 -10.45 -31.07
C GLY A 71 29.43 -11.23 -31.52
N PRO A 72 29.27 -12.40 -32.18
CA PRO A 72 30.35 -13.35 -32.45
C PRO A 72 31.58 -12.76 -33.14
N ARG A 73 31.39 -11.80 -34.07
CA ARG A 73 32.48 -11.14 -34.78
C ARG A 73 33.29 -10.18 -33.91
N ALA A 74 32.62 -9.37 -33.09
CA ALA A 74 33.28 -8.42 -32.18
C ALA A 74 34.03 -9.17 -31.07
N ALA A 75 33.40 -10.23 -30.55
CA ALA A 75 34.00 -11.18 -29.62
C ALA A 75 35.28 -11.82 -30.17
N ALA A 76 35.25 -12.34 -31.42
CA ALA A 76 36.38 -13.07 -32.00
C ALA A 76 37.66 -12.24 -32.12
N GLY A 77 37.55 -10.96 -32.48
CA GLY A 77 38.69 -10.04 -32.53
C GLY A 77 39.31 -9.81 -31.16
N LEU A 78 38.49 -9.40 -30.19
CA LEU A 78 38.92 -9.14 -28.81
C LEU A 78 39.52 -10.38 -28.15
N TRP A 79 38.88 -11.55 -28.28
CA TRP A 79 39.38 -12.79 -27.68
C TRP A 79 40.70 -13.26 -28.28
N LYS A 80 40.88 -13.04 -29.59
CA LYS A 80 42.14 -13.32 -30.26
C LYS A 80 43.26 -12.41 -29.76
N ASP A 81 42.98 -11.12 -29.59
CA ASP A 81 43.94 -10.14 -29.10
C ASP A 81 44.40 -10.44 -27.66
N HIS A 82 43.53 -11.00 -26.83
CA HIS A 82 43.86 -11.48 -25.49
C HIS A 82 44.45 -12.91 -25.44
N GLY A 83 44.54 -13.61 -26.58
CA GLY A 83 45.08 -14.97 -26.64
C GLY A 83 44.20 -16.04 -25.97
N TRP A 84 42.90 -15.77 -25.81
CA TRP A 84 41.97 -16.59 -25.03
C TRP A 84 41.34 -17.78 -25.78
N GLY A 85 41.54 -17.85 -27.09
CA GLY A 85 40.96 -18.91 -27.92
C GLY A 85 39.42 -18.94 -27.82
N THR A 86 38.85 -20.12 -27.55
CA THR A 86 37.39 -20.33 -27.43
C THR A 86 36.89 -20.37 -25.99
N GLY A 87 37.73 -20.06 -24.99
CA GLY A 87 37.36 -20.11 -23.58
C GLY A 87 36.43 -18.96 -23.15
N PRO A 88 35.57 -19.17 -22.13
CA PRO A 88 34.70 -18.12 -21.61
C PRO A 88 35.55 -17.02 -20.95
N GLY A 89 35.50 -15.82 -21.54
CA GLY A 89 36.28 -14.66 -21.08
C GLY A 89 35.40 -13.49 -20.68
N TRP A 90 36.00 -12.47 -20.09
CA TRP A 90 35.34 -11.22 -19.74
C TRP A 90 36.34 -10.07 -19.75
N ILE A 91 35.87 -8.87 -20.12
CA ILE A 91 36.67 -7.65 -20.14
C ILE A 91 35.91 -6.56 -19.39
N LEU A 92 36.46 -6.04 -18.30
CA LEU A 92 35.93 -4.88 -17.61
C LEU A 92 36.42 -3.61 -18.31
N VAL A 93 35.49 -2.73 -18.70
CA VAL A 93 35.79 -1.45 -19.35
C VAL A 93 35.18 -0.29 -18.57
N ASP A 94 35.82 0.88 -18.64
CA ASP A 94 35.25 2.13 -18.15
C ASP A 94 34.23 2.75 -19.13
N SER A 95 33.55 3.82 -18.71
CA SER A 95 32.60 4.59 -19.53
C SER A 95 33.19 5.19 -20.82
N ARG A 96 34.52 5.22 -20.96
CA ARG A 96 35.26 5.68 -22.15
C ARG A 96 35.73 4.51 -23.02
N GLY A 97 35.38 3.27 -22.66
CA GLY A 97 35.82 2.05 -23.34
C GLY A 97 37.28 1.68 -23.06
N GLY A 98 37.90 2.26 -22.02
CA GLY A 98 39.22 1.86 -21.54
C GLY A 98 39.13 0.55 -20.77
N GLU A 99 39.92 -0.44 -21.15
CA GLU A 99 40.05 -1.70 -20.41
C GLU A 99 40.66 -1.46 -19.03
N LEU A 100 39.98 -1.99 -18.02
CA LEU A 100 40.36 -1.91 -16.62
C LEU A 100 40.95 -3.23 -16.11
N ASP A 101 40.32 -4.34 -16.48
CA ASP A 101 40.79 -5.70 -16.18
C ASP A 101 40.18 -6.69 -17.18
N ALA A 102 40.77 -7.88 -17.27
CA ALA A 102 40.41 -8.90 -18.24
C ALA A 102 40.78 -10.29 -17.71
N GLY A 103 39.99 -11.32 -18.03
CA GLY A 103 40.25 -12.68 -17.55
C GLY A 103 39.46 -13.80 -18.23
N LEU A 104 39.90 -15.03 -17.95
CA LEU A 104 39.24 -16.28 -18.34
C LEU A 104 38.58 -16.94 -17.12
N GLY A 105 37.42 -17.57 -17.31
CA GLY A 105 36.84 -18.55 -16.37
C GLY A 105 36.22 -18.00 -15.09
N LEU A 106 36.23 -18.84 -14.04
CA LEU A 106 35.63 -18.65 -12.70
C LEU A 106 36.28 -17.50 -11.91
N GLY A 107 35.56 -16.93 -10.94
CA GLY A 107 36.11 -15.93 -10.02
C GLY A 107 36.13 -14.49 -10.56
N TYR A 108 35.44 -14.23 -11.67
CA TYR A 108 35.46 -12.90 -12.28
C TYR A 108 34.80 -11.83 -11.41
N GLY A 109 33.82 -12.19 -10.57
CA GLY A 109 33.12 -11.20 -9.74
C GLY A 109 34.05 -10.56 -8.73
N ALA A 110 34.81 -11.38 -8.00
CA ALA A 110 35.79 -10.91 -7.03
C ALA A 110 36.89 -10.03 -7.67
N ARG A 111 37.33 -10.40 -8.88
CA ARG A 111 38.33 -9.61 -9.64
C ARG A 111 37.75 -8.29 -10.16
N VAL A 112 36.56 -8.31 -10.74
CA VAL A 112 35.85 -7.09 -11.17
C VAL A 112 35.62 -6.18 -9.96
N LEU A 113 35.22 -6.74 -8.82
CA LEU A 113 35.02 -5.99 -7.58
C LEU A 113 36.32 -5.35 -7.08
N ALA A 114 37.43 -6.09 -7.08
CA ALA A 114 38.75 -5.55 -6.72
C ALA A 114 39.17 -4.40 -7.66
N ALA A 115 39.02 -4.59 -8.97
CA ALA A 115 39.33 -3.57 -9.97
C ALA A 115 38.44 -2.31 -9.81
N LEU A 116 37.15 -2.47 -9.47
CA LEU A 116 36.27 -1.34 -9.16
C LEU A 116 36.75 -0.58 -7.92
N ARG A 117 37.12 -1.28 -6.84
CA ARG A 117 37.64 -0.66 -5.61
C ARG A 117 38.95 0.09 -5.84
N GLU A 118 39.86 -0.46 -6.65
CA GLU A 118 41.10 0.22 -7.04
C GLU A 118 40.85 1.55 -7.78
N LYS A 119 39.70 1.69 -8.45
CA LYS A 119 39.26 2.95 -9.07
C LYS A 119 38.49 3.87 -8.13
N GLY A 120 38.44 3.55 -6.84
CA GLY A 120 37.67 4.29 -5.85
C GLY A 120 36.15 4.12 -6.01
N VAL A 121 35.69 3.13 -6.78
CA VAL A 121 34.27 2.85 -6.92
C VAL A 121 33.83 1.98 -5.75
N VAL A 122 33.02 2.56 -4.87
CA VAL A 122 32.37 1.83 -3.79
C VAL A 122 31.09 1.18 -4.34
N PRO A 123 30.93 -0.15 -4.21
CA PRO A 123 29.71 -0.82 -4.61
C PRO A 123 28.49 -0.30 -3.85
N ARG A 124 27.34 -0.27 -4.51
CA ARG A 124 26.10 0.35 -4.03
C ARG A 124 25.60 -0.37 -2.78
N TRP A 125 25.74 -1.70 -2.71
CA TRP A 125 25.34 -2.45 -1.52
C TRP A 125 26.25 -2.15 -0.31
N GLU A 126 27.54 -1.86 -0.53
CA GLU A 126 28.46 -1.45 0.56
C GLU A 126 28.14 -0.05 1.03
N ALA A 127 27.95 0.89 0.10
CA ALA A 127 27.50 2.24 0.41
C ALA A 127 26.14 2.22 1.15
N ARG A 128 25.21 1.34 0.75
CA ARG A 128 23.89 1.19 1.38
C ARG A 128 24.02 0.70 2.80
N ARG A 129 24.86 -0.32 3.05
CA ARG A 129 25.11 -0.84 4.40
C ARG A 129 25.80 0.18 5.30
N ALA A 130 26.75 0.94 4.76
CA ALA A 130 27.38 2.04 5.49
C ALA A 130 26.34 3.11 5.86
N PHE A 131 25.50 3.51 4.89
CA PHE A 131 24.40 4.44 5.11
C PHE A 131 23.40 3.93 6.16
N LEU A 132 22.98 2.67 6.08
CA LEU A 132 22.06 2.05 7.06
C LEU A 132 22.65 1.91 8.47
N LYS A 133 23.98 1.86 8.58
CA LYS A 133 24.65 1.90 9.89
C LYS A 133 24.55 3.28 10.54
N GLU A 134 24.56 4.34 9.73
CA GLU A 134 24.43 5.74 10.19
C GLU A 134 22.96 6.17 10.33
N HIS A 135 22.07 5.62 9.49
CA HIS A 135 20.66 5.94 9.36
C HIS A 135 19.78 4.68 9.38
N PRO A 136 19.75 3.93 10.51
CA PRO A 136 18.97 2.70 10.62
C PRO A 136 17.45 2.94 10.51
N GLU A 137 16.98 4.18 10.66
CA GLU A 137 15.58 4.57 10.48
C GLU A 137 15.14 4.73 9.01
N ASN A 138 16.07 4.67 8.05
CA ASN A 138 15.75 4.94 6.64
C ASN A 138 15.07 3.73 5.97
N GLY A 139 13.75 3.82 5.80
CA GLY A 139 12.92 2.75 5.23
C GLY A 139 13.19 2.43 3.76
N GLU A 140 13.58 3.40 2.92
CA GLU A 140 13.91 3.15 1.51
C GLU A 140 15.20 2.34 1.37
N ALA A 141 16.23 2.69 2.14
CA ALA A 141 17.49 1.95 2.14
C ALA A 141 17.28 0.51 2.62
N TRP A 142 16.49 0.30 3.68
CA TRP A 142 16.15 -1.05 4.14
C TRP A 142 15.33 -1.82 3.12
N TRP A 143 14.37 -1.17 2.45
CA TRP A 143 13.61 -1.78 1.37
C TRP A 143 14.49 -2.23 0.21
N GLU A 144 15.40 -1.36 -0.25
CA GLU A 144 16.35 -1.73 -1.31
C GLU A 144 17.28 -2.86 -0.86
N GLU A 145 17.72 -2.88 0.41
CA GLU A 145 18.56 -3.94 0.95
C GLU A 145 17.82 -5.28 1.03
N LEU A 146 16.56 -5.29 1.50
CA LEU A 146 15.72 -6.47 1.53
C LEU A 146 15.46 -6.99 0.12
N TYR A 147 15.10 -6.11 -0.82
CA TYR A 147 14.85 -6.49 -2.20
C TYR A 147 16.12 -7.01 -2.90
N ARG A 148 17.29 -6.43 -2.62
CA ARG A 148 18.58 -6.97 -3.07
C ARG A 148 18.83 -8.35 -2.48
N ALA A 149 18.74 -8.50 -1.16
CA ALA A 149 19.01 -9.75 -0.46
C ALA A 149 18.10 -10.88 -0.99
N TYR A 150 16.83 -10.57 -1.21
CA TYR A 150 15.88 -11.50 -1.84
C TYR A 150 16.31 -11.88 -3.27
N ARG A 151 16.65 -10.90 -4.13
CA ARG A 151 17.10 -11.22 -5.50
C ARG A 151 18.37 -12.06 -5.53
N LEU A 152 19.26 -11.89 -4.55
CA LEU A 152 20.46 -12.70 -4.38
C LEU A 152 20.09 -14.13 -3.96
N ALA A 153 19.20 -14.29 -2.97
CA ALA A 153 18.70 -15.58 -2.54
C ALA A 153 18.00 -16.33 -3.70
N HIS A 154 17.14 -15.65 -4.45
CA HIS A 154 16.51 -16.20 -5.66
C HIS A 154 17.56 -16.70 -6.66
N ALA A 155 18.58 -15.88 -6.95
CA ALA A 155 19.64 -16.27 -7.87
C ALA A 155 20.42 -17.51 -7.37
N HIS A 156 20.70 -17.60 -6.07
CA HIS A 156 21.28 -18.80 -5.46
C HIS A 156 20.37 -20.02 -5.63
N MET A 157 19.06 -19.87 -5.41
CA MET A 157 18.10 -20.96 -5.64
C MET A 157 18.07 -21.43 -7.10
N LEU A 158 18.19 -20.52 -8.06
CA LEU A 158 18.28 -20.90 -9.49
C LEU A 158 19.56 -21.71 -9.77
N VAL A 159 20.69 -21.35 -9.16
CA VAL A 159 21.96 -22.09 -9.27
C VAL A 159 21.84 -23.46 -8.62
N LEU A 160 21.27 -23.55 -7.42
CA LEU A 160 21.03 -24.83 -6.73
C LEU A 160 20.07 -25.74 -7.53
N ALA A 161 19.06 -25.17 -8.18
CA ALA A 161 18.16 -25.92 -9.05
C ALA A 161 18.88 -26.48 -10.28
N ALA A 162 19.80 -25.72 -10.89
CA ALA A 162 20.62 -26.21 -11.99
C ALA A 162 21.58 -27.34 -11.55
N GLN A 163 21.95 -27.37 -10.27
CA GLN A 163 22.76 -28.43 -9.66
C GLN A 163 21.92 -29.64 -9.19
N GLY A 164 20.59 -29.61 -9.36
CA GLY A 164 19.69 -30.65 -8.85
C GLY A 164 19.50 -30.65 -7.33
N ARG A 165 19.99 -29.62 -6.63
CA ARG A 165 19.90 -29.46 -5.16
C ARG A 165 18.69 -28.65 -4.73
N ALA A 166 17.96 -28.09 -5.68
CA ALA A 166 16.62 -27.53 -5.48
C ALA A 166 15.71 -28.00 -6.62
N SER A 167 14.43 -28.14 -6.33
CA SER A 167 13.39 -28.47 -7.30
C SER A 167 12.55 -27.24 -7.63
N ARG A 168 12.13 -27.12 -8.89
CA ARG A 168 11.14 -26.12 -9.31
C ARG A 168 9.80 -26.81 -9.52
N SER A 169 8.77 -26.40 -8.80
CA SER A 169 7.42 -26.93 -8.97
C SER A 169 6.52 -25.96 -9.76
N GLY A 170 5.73 -26.50 -10.69
CA GLY A 170 4.54 -25.84 -11.25
C GLY A 170 4.69 -25.08 -12.58
N ALA A 171 3.56 -25.01 -13.29
CA ALA A 171 3.30 -24.21 -14.49
C ALA A 171 3.13 -22.71 -14.15
N GLU A 172 3.30 -21.85 -15.15
CA GLU A 172 3.22 -20.39 -15.08
C GLU A 172 1.93 -19.91 -14.39
N SER A 173 2.08 -19.12 -13.32
CA SER A 173 1.01 -18.29 -12.79
C SER A 173 1.29 -16.85 -13.20
N LEU A 174 0.31 -16.21 -13.86
CA LEU A 174 0.42 -14.88 -14.46
C LEU A 174 0.40 -13.74 -13.42
N ASP A 175 0.04 -13.99 -12.16
CA ASP A 175 -0.17 -12.93 -11.16
C ASP A 175 1.01 -12.76 -10.18
N PHE A 176 1.93 -13.71 -10.11
CA PHE A 176 3.23 -13.60 -9.42
C PHE A 176 4.30 -14.38 -10.19
N PRO A 177 5.30 -13.73 -10.81
CA PRO A 177 6.32 -14.42 -11.58
C PRO A 177 7.30 -15.14 -10.63
N GLY A 178 6.96 -16.36 -10.21
CA GLY A 178 7.84 -17.23 -9.44
C GLY A 178 7.37 -18.68 -9.49
N LYS A 179 8.17 -19.58 -10.06
CA LYS A 179 7.99 -21.03 -9.85
C LYS A 179 8.34 -21.32 -8.40
N ALA A 180 7.50 -22.05 -7.67
CA ALA A 180 7.82 -22.39 -6.29
C ALA A 180 9.10 -23.23 -6.27
N MET A 181 10.05 -22.87 -5.41
CA MET A 181 11.33 -23.55 -5.28
C MET A 181 11.41 -24.22 -3.91
N ALA A 182 11.90 -25.45 -3.88
CA ALA A 182 12.12 -26.19 -2.65
C ALA A 182 13.50 -26.85 -2.68
N PHE A 183 14.18 -26.90 -1.54
CA PHE A 183 15.42 -27.64 -1.39
C PHE A 183 15.16 -29.14 -1.63
N ALA A 184 16.05 -29.79 -2.38
CA ALA A 184 15.95 -31.20 -2.74
C ALA A 184 16.77 -32.11 -1.80
N GLU A 185 17.37 -31.54 -0.75
CA GLU A 185 18.16 -32.27 0.24
C GLU A 185 17.26 -33.23 1.04
N ALA A 186 17.68 -34.50 1.14
CA ALA A 186 16.92 -35.52 1.87
C ALA A 186 17.13 -35.43 3.39
N ASP A 187 18.30 -34.94 3.82
CA ASP A 187 18.62 -34.66 5.22
C ASP A 187 18.05 -33.29 5.62
N PRO A 188 17.12 -33.23 6.60
CA PRO A 188 16.57 -31.98 7.09
C PRO A 188 17.63 -30.99 7.57
N GLU A 189 18.68 -31.44 8.27
CA GLU A 189 19.71 -30.51 8.78
C GLU A 189 20.55 -29.91 7.65
N ALA A 190 20.87 -30.70 6.62
CA ALA A 190 21.54 -30.21 5.44
C ALA A 190 20.68 -29.20 4.67
N ALA A 191 19.37 -29.44 4.59
CA ALA A 191 18.41 -28.50 3.99
C ALA A 191 18.37 -27.18 4.77
N GLU A 192 18.36 -27.21 6.10
CA GLU A 192 18.35 -26.01 6.95
C GLU A 192 19.65 -25.20 6.81
N ARG A 193 20.82 -25.85 6.87
CA ARG A 193 22.12 -25.17 6.67
C ARG A 193 22.20 -24.50 5.30
N LEU A 194 21.73 -25.19 4.26
CA LEU A 194 21.69 -24.65 2.91
C LEU A 194 20.71 -23.48 2.79
N ALA A 195 19.54 -23.58 3.43
CA ALA A 195 18.57 -22.51 3.48
C ALA A 195 19.11 -21.27 4.21
N ASP A 196 19.80 -21.44 5.33
CA ASP A 196 20.45 -20.33 6.05
C ASP A 196 21.58 -19.68 5.24
N GLN A 197 22.32 -20.47 4.46
CA GLN A 197 23.32 -19.91 3.54
C GLN A 197 22.67 -19.05 2.44
N VAL A 198 21.52 -19.48 1.91
CA VAL A 198 20.80 -18.77 0.84
C VAL A 198 20.07 -17.54 1.36
N PHE A 199 19.38 -17.65 2.50
CA PHE A 199 18.47 -16.64 3.03
C PHE A 199 19.05 -15.85 4.22
N GLY A 200 20.29 -16.08 4.65
CA GLY A 200 20.89 -15.39 5.81
C GLY A 200 20.98 -13.87 5.65
N GLU A 201 21.27 -13.37 4.44
CA GLU A 201 21.22 -11.94 4.14
C GLU A 201 19.79 -11.40 4.17
N VAL A 202 18.81 -12.19 3.74
CA VAL A 202 17.38 -11.84 3.82
C VAL A 202 16.97 -11.69 5.28
N ALA A 203 17.32 -12.66 6.14
CA ALA A 203 17.00 -12.60 7.57
C ALA A 203 17.55 -11.33 8.23
N SER A 204 18.80 -10.97 7.91
CA SER A 204 19.43 -9.75 8.45
C SER A 204 18.76 -8.47 7.92
N ALA A 205 18.41 -8.43 6.63
CA ALA A 205 17.70 -7.30 6.03
C ALA A 205 16.27 -7.17 6.56
N LEU A 206 15.61 -8.29 6.85
CA LEU A 206 14.30 -8.32 7.50
C LEU A 206 14.37 -7.72 8.89
N GLU A 207 15.29 -8.16 9.75
CA GLU A 207 15.45 -7.60 11.10
C GLU A 207 15.63 -6.07 11.07
N GLY A 208 16.49 -5.58 10.17
CA GLY A 208 16.69 -4.14 9.98
C GLY A 208 15.43 -3.43 9.48
N ALA A 209 14.81 -3.92 8.40
CA ALA A 209 13.61 -3.32 7.82
C ALA A 209 12.47 -3.24 8.83
N PHE A 210 12.31 -4.27 9.67
CA PHE A 210 11.25 -4.33 10.68
C PHE A 210 11.49 -3.47 11.91
N SER A 211 12.73 -3.02 12.13
CA SER A 211 13.03 -2.02 13.16
C SER A 211 12.54 -0.61 12.79
N VAL A 212 12.20 -0.38 11.51
CA VAL A 212 11.71 0.91 11.02
C VAL A 212 10.21 1.07 11.32
N GLU A 213 9.82 2.23 11.84
CA GLU A 213 8.42 2.55 12.03
C GLU A 213 7.69 2.59 10.66
N GLY A 214 6.63 1.79 10.51
CA GLY A 214 5.90 1.64 9.24
C GLY A 214 6.47 0.57 8.28
N TRP A 215 7.37 -0.30 8.75
CA TRP A 215 8.01 -1.38 7.97
C TRP A 215 7.08 -2.22 7.10
N TRP A 216 5.82 -2.39 7.49
CA TRP A 216 4.87 -3.25 6.75
C TRP A 216 4.68 -2.81 5.30
N ARG A 217 4.98 -1.55 4.96
CA ARG A 217 4.94 -1.02 3.59
C ARG A 217 5.97 -1.70 2.69
N THR A 218 7.09 -2.10 3.28
CA THR A 218 8.20 -2.79 2.63
C THR A 218 8.05 -4.31 2.69
N TRP A 219 6.89 -4.86 3.08
CA TRP A 219 6.71 -6.31 3.15
C TRP A 219 5.95 -6.87 1.93
N PHE A 220 5.05 -6.09 1.33
CA PHE A 220 4.16 -6.55 0.24
C PHE A 220 4.91 -7.28 -0.90
N ASN A 221 6.02 -6.71 -1.41
CA ASN A 221 6.74 -7.34 -2.53
C ASN A 221 7.82 -8.35 -2.10
N ALA A 222 8.05 -8.55 -0.79
CA ALA A 222 9.01 -9.53 -0.28
C ALA A 222 8.32 -10.80 0.26
N ALA A 223 7.16 -10.67 0.90
CA ALA A 223 6.48 -11.75 1.62
C ALA A 223 6.10 -12.94 0.73
N GLY A 224 5.34 -12.69 -0.33
CA GLY A 224 4.85 -13.73 -1.24
C GLY A 224 6.00 -14.54 -1.85
N PRO A 225 7.04 -13.89 -2.41
CA PRO A 225 8.18 -14.61 -2.94
C PRO A 225 8.95 -15.43 -1.91
N LEU A 226 9.13 -14.93 -0.67
CA LEU A 226 9.83 -15.69 0.37
C LEU A 226 9.09 -16.99 0.74
N VAL A 227 7.76 -16.94 0.83
CA VAL A 227 6.94 -18.15 1.05
C VAL A 227 7.08 -19.13 -0.13
N MET A 228 7.10 -18.62 -1.36
CA MET A 228 7.21 -19.44 -2.58
C MET A 228 8.58 -20.10 -2.77
N GLU A 229 9.63 -19.61 -2.13
CA GLU A 229 11.02 -20.09 -2.31
C GLU A 229 11.53 -20.98 -1.18
N GLY A 230 10.64 -21.40 -0.26
CA GLY A 230 11.03 -22.29 0.82
C GLY A 230 11.84 -21.60 1.91
N ALA A 231 11.75 -20.27 2.06
CA ALA A 231 12.52 -19.52 3.05
C ALA A 231 12.23 -19.98 4.50
N GLN A 232 11.07 -20.58 4.77
CA GLN A 232 10.74 -21.23 6.04
C GLN A 232 11.69 -22.38 6.43
N ALA A 233 12.47 -22.92 5.48
CA ALA A 233 13.51 -23.89 5.77
C ALA A 233 14.70 -23.27 6.53
N SER A 234 14.89 -21.94 6.48
CA SER A 234 15.94 -21.23 7.23
C SER A 234 15.51 -21.01 8.70
N PRO A 235 16.25 -21.55 9.70
CA PRO A 235 16.03 -21.25 11.11
C PRO A 235 16.01 -19.76 11.43
N ARG A 236 16.92 -18.97 10.83
CA ARG A 236 16.97 -17.51 11.06
C ARG A 236 15.73 -16.80 10.55
N ILE A 237 15.24 -17.15 9.35
CA ILE A 237 13.98 -16.59 8.84
C ILE A 237 12.82 -16.96 9.76
N ARG A 238 12.73 -18.24 10.20
CA ARG A 238 11.67 -18.66 11.12
C ARG A 238 11.68 -17.86 12.41
N GLU A 239 12.85 -17.67 13.02
CA GLU A 239 12.99 -16.92 14.27
C GLU A 239 12.57 -15.46 14.11
N VAL A 240 13.06 -14.78 13.07
CA VAL A 240 12.71 -13.39 12.75
C VAL A 240 11.19 -13.27 12.56
N CYS A 241 10.61 -14.10 11.69
CA CYS A 241 9.17 -14.09 11.42
C CYS A 241 8.33 -14.46 12.64
N ALA A 242 8.81 -15.34 13.53
CA ALA A 242 8.11 -15.70 14.76
C ALA A 242 8.02 -14.52 15.73
N ARG A 243 9.12 -13.79 15.95
CA ARG A 243 9.13 -12.59 16.81
C ARG A 243 8.18 -11.53 16.26
N LEU A 244 8.20 -11.30 14.96
CA LEU A 244 7.35 -10.30 14.31
C LEU A 244 5.88 -10.67 14.31
N ALA A 245 5.57 -11.96 14.10
CA ALA A 245 4.21 -12.45 14.24
C ALA A 245 3.71 -12.21 15.67
N ALA A 246 4.53 -12.45 16.69
CA ALA A 246 4.18 -12.19 18.09
C ALA A 246 3.97 -10.69 18.38
N ASP A 247 4.86 -9.82 17.89
CA ASP A 247 4.74 -8.37 18.05
C ASP A 247 3.48 -7.81 17.37
N LEU A 248 3.19 -8.31 16.16
CA LEU A 248 1.99 -7.95 15.42
C LEU A 248 0.72 -8.48 16.08
N GLU A 249 0.72 -9.73 16.58
CA GLU A 249 -0.37 -10.30 17.37
C GLU A 249 -0.63 -9.46 18.64
N GLY A 250 0.43 -9.03 19.34
CA GLY A 250 0.32 -8.14 20.49
C GLY A 250 -0.27 -6.77 20.13
N THR A 251 0.17 -6.18 19.01
CA THR A 251 -0.35 -4.90 18.50
C THR A 251 -1.82 -4.99 18.13
N LEU A 252 -2.22 -6.06 17.44
CA LEU A 252 -3.61 -6.31 17.06
C LEU A 252 -4.50 -6.58 18.28
N ALA A 253 -3.98 -7.31 19.28
CA ALA A 253 -4.70 -7.59 20.53
C ALA A 253 -4.97 -6.32 21.36
N GLN A 254 -4.13 -5.28 21.21
CA GLN A 254 -4.31 -3.97 21.84
C GLN A 254 -5.25 -3.04 21.05
N GLY A 255 -5.88 -3.52 19.97
CA GLY A 255 -6.75 -2.71 19.12
C GLY A 255 -6.01 -1.78 18.16
N GLY A 256 -4.69 -1.99 17.99
CA GLY A 256 -3.87 -1.26 17.03
C GLY A 256 -4.26 -1.60 15.60
N ARG A 257 -5.23 -0.87 15.05
CA ARG A 257 -5.55 -0.95 13.62
C ARG A 257 -4.67 -0.01 12.82
N GLY A 258 -3.61 -0.56 12.26
CA GLY A 258 -2.97 -0.02 11.07
C GLY A 258 -3.28 -0.93 9.89
N PHE A 259 -4.25 -0.55 9.06
CA PHE A 259 -4.38 -1.12 7.71
C PHE A 259 -3.01 -0.90 7.03
N PRO A 260 -2.29 -1.92 6.50
CA PRO A 260 -2.63 -3.32 6.17
C PRO A 260 -1.86 -4.38 7.01
N MET A 261 -1.41 -4.09 8.23
CA MET A 261 -0.48 -5.00 8.95
C MET A 261 -1.04 -6.42 9.17
N GLU A 262 -2.33 -6.51 9.48
CA GLU A 262 -3.08 -7.76 9.65
C GLU A 262 -3.08 -8.67 8.41
N GLU A 263 -2.92 -8.12 7.20
CA GLU A 263 -2.79 -8.92 5.96
C GLU A 263 -1.53 -9.77 5.94
N TRP A 264 -0.52 -9.38 6.71
CA TRP A 264 0.81 -9.96 6.67
C TRP A 264 1.04 -11.02 7.72
N LEU A 265 0.26 -11.00 8.80
CA LEU A 265 0.33 -11.97 9.87
C LEU A 265 0.27 -13.43 9.38
N PRO A 266 -0.58 -13.80 8.40
CA PRO A 266 -0.61 -15.15 7.85
C PRO A 266 0.72 -15.57 7.23
N SER A 267 1.32 -14.74 6.37
CA SER A 267 2.60 -15.05 5.72
C SER A 267 3.75 -15.11 6.73
N LEU A 268 3.74 -14.24 7.75
CA LEU A 268 4.72 -14.31 8.85
C LEU A 268 4.59 -15.60 9.65
N ARG A 269 3.36 -16.05 9.95
CA ARG A 269 3.14 -17.32 10.66
C ARG A 269 3.60 -18.53 9.86
N VAL A 270 3.32 -18.56 8.56
CA VAL A 270 3.82 -19.62 7.68
C VAL A 270 5.34 -19.62 7.62
N LEU A 271 5.97 -18.45 7.44
CA LEU A 271 7.42 -18.32 7.47
C LEU A 271 8.02 -18.68 8.83
N ALA A 272 7.27 -18.52 9.92
CA ALA A 272 7.63 -18.97 11.27
C ALA A 272 7.36 -20.48 11.52
N GLY A 273 6.84 -21.22 10.53
CA GLY A 273 6.47 -22.63 10.67
C GLY A 273 5.20 -22.88 11.49
N ARG A 274 4.34 -21.88 11.67
CA ARG A 274 3.07 -22.00 12.39
C ARG A 274 1.91 -22.19 11.39
N PRO A 275 1.00 -23.16 11.63
CA PRO A 275 -0.09 -23.42 10.70
C PRO A 275 -1.15 -22.30 10.74
N LEU A 276 -1.73 -21.99 9.58
CA LEU A 276 -2.74 -20.93 9.42
C LEU A 276 -4.09 -21.26 10.06
N ARG A 277 -4.42 -22.56 10.19
CA ARG A 277 -5.71 -23.02 10.74
C ARG A 277 -6.00 -22.56 12.18
N GLU A 278 -4.96 -22.17 12.92
CA GLU A 278 -5.09 -21.69 14.31
C GLU A 278 -5.42 -20.19 14.42
N LEU A 279 -5.24 -19.45 13.33
CA LEU A 279 -5.30 -17.99 13.26
C LEU A 279 -6.73 -17.42 13.43
N PRO A 280 -7.78 -17.99 12.80
CA PRO A 280 -9.14 -17.42 12.83
C PRO A 280 -9.81 -17.49 14.21
N GLY A 281 -9.41 -18.44 15.05
CA GLY A 281 -9.87 -18.54 16.45
C GLY A 281 -9.09 -17.66 17.43
N GLN A 282 -7.86 -17.25 17.07
CA GLN A 282 -6.94 -16.51 17.94
C GLN A 282 -6.97 -15.00 17.67
N VAL A 283 -7.23 -14.59 16.42
CA VAL A 283 -7.24 -13.19 15.99
C VAL A 283 -8.66 -12.78 15.64
N VAL A 284 -9.56 -12.92 16.61
CA VAL A 284 -10.75 -12.07 16.64
C VAL A 284 -10.23 -10.71 17.09
N ILE A 285 -10.34 -9.70 16.23
CA ILE A 285 -10.11 -8.31 16.66
C ILE A 285 -11.14 -8.06 17.75
N ARG A 286 -10.70 -8.12 19.02
CA ARG A 286 -11.56 -8.31 20.21
C ARG A 286 -12.71 -7.30 20.32
N ASP A 287 -12.60 -6.15 19.66
CA ASP A 287 -13.57 -5.06 19.70
C ASP A 287 -14.54 -5.00 18.49
N LEU A 288 -14.38 -5.87 17.48
CA LEU A 288 -15.32 -5.97 16.36
C LEU A 288 -16.11 -7.28 16.31
N GLU A 289 -15.77 -8.24 17.17
CA GLU A 289 -16.28 -9.62 17.12
C GLU A 289 -16.03 -10.35 15.78
N ARG A 290 -15.30 -9.75 14.82
CA ARG A 290 -15.05 -10.29 13.47
C ARG A 290 -13.59 -10.10 12.99
N PRO A 291 -13.08 -10.98 12.12
CA PRO A 291 -11.78 -10.79 11.47
C PRO A 291 -11.84 -9.66 10.43
N SER A 292 -10.72 -9.02 10.16
CA SER A 292 -10.68 -8.01 9.09
C SER A 292 -10.61 -8.66 7.71
N PHE A 293 -11.04 -7.92 6.68
CA PHE A 293 -10.86 -8.33 5.29
C PHE A 293 -9.40 -8.56 4.92
N GLY A 294 -8.50 -7.74 5.49
CA GLY A 294 -7.07 -7.87 5.26
C GLY A 294 -6.53 -9.21 5.77
N LEU A 295 -6.84 -9.55 7.02
CA LEU A 295 -6.43 -10.83 7.62
C LEU A 295 -6.93 -12.02 6.81
N VAL A 296 -8.22 -12.00 6.44
CA VAL A 296 -8.83 -13.03 5.59
C VAL A 296 -8.10 -13.13 4.25
N ARG A 297 -7.84 -11.99 3.59
CA ARG A 297 -7.07 -11.95 2.33
C ARG A 297 -5.67 -12.55 2.49
N GLY A 298 -4.97 -12.20 3.56
CA GLY A 298 -3.63 -12.72 3.87
C GLY A 298 -3.63 -14.24 4.01
N CYS A 299 -4.61 -14.80 4.75
CA CYS A 299 -4.77 -16.25 4.91
C CYS A 299 -5.03 -16.92 3.55
N LEU A 300 -5.96 -16.38 2.75
CA LEU A 300 -6.31 -16.92 1.44
C LEU A 300 -5.15 -16.88 0.46
N ASN A 301 -4.43 -15.76 0.39
CA ASN A 301 -3.21 -15.63 -0.42
C ASN A 301 -2.16 -16.67 -0.02
N THR A 302 -1.95 -16.85 1.29
CA THR A 302 -0.93 -17.77 1.79
C THR A 302 -1.31 -19.24 1.54
N LEU A 303 -2.57 -19.62 1.79
CA LEU A 303 -3.08 -20.97 1.45
C LEU A 303 -3.02 -21.25 -0.05
N ALA A 304 -3.30 -20.24 -0.89
CA ALA A 304 -3.20 -20.36 -2.34
C ALA A 304 -1.75 -20.54 -2.82
N VAL A 305 -0.80 -19.88 -2.16
CA VAL A 305 0.64 -20.04 -2.37
C VAL A 305 1.10 -21.45 -1.99
N GLU A 306 0.63 -21.98 -0.86
CA GLU A 306 0.89 -23.35 -0.42
C GLU A 306 0.13 -24.42 -1.24
N LYS A 307 -0.80 -24.01 -2.09
CA LYS A 307 -1.72 -24.86 -2.86
C LYS A 307 -2.59 -25.77 -1.97
N ASP A 308 -2.87 -25.34 -0.74
CA ASP A 308 -3.81 -26.03 0.15
C ASP A 308 -5.25 -25.64 -0.20
N TRP A 309 -5.73 -26.13 -1.36
CA TRP A 309 -7.05 -25.80 -1.87
C TRP A 309 -8.19 -26.32 -0.97
N LEU A 310 -7.98 -27.44 -0.29
CA LEU A 310 -8.96 -28.00 0.64
C LEU A 310 -9.00 -27.20 1.94
N GLY A 311 -7.85 -26.85 2.50
CA GLY A 311 -7.77 -25.97 3.67
C GLY A 311 -8.34 -24.58 3.40
N MET A 312 -8.13 -24.05 2.19
CA MET A 312 -8.74 -22.80 1.74
C MET A 312 -10.28 -22.86 1.69
N LEU A 313 -10.85 -23.94 1.15
CA LEU A 313 -12.31 -24.13 1.14
C LEU A 313 -12.87 -24.27 2.56
N ALA A 314 -12.24 -25.08 3.40
CA ALA A 314 -12.66 -25.24 4.79
C ALA A 314 -12.60 -23.91 5.57
N PHE A 315 -11.57 -23.10 5.33
CA PHE A 315 -11.45 -21.77 5.92
C PHE A 315 -12.57 -20.83 5.45
N LEU A 316 -12.87 -20.78 4.15
CA LEU A 316 -13.95 -19.96 3.59
C LEU A 316 -15.34 -20.39 4.10
N ASP A 317 -15.55 -21.69 4.28
CA ASP A 317 -16.80 -22.22 4.82
C ASP A 317 -16.97 -21.84 6.31
N ASP A 318 -15.93 -21.94 7.15
CA ASP A 318 -15.97 -21.50 8.55
C ASP A 318 -16.27 -19.99 8.67
N LEU A 319 -15.70 -19.14 7.80
CA LEU A 319 -16.03 -17.72 7.76
C LEU A 319 -17.51 -17.48 7.41
N GLY A 320 -18.05 -18.26 6.46
CA GLY A 320 -19.45 -18.16 6.05
C GLY A 320 -20.44 -18.56 7.14
N LEU A 321 -20.07 -19.49 8.03
CA LEU A 321 -20.91 -19.94 9.15
C LEU A 321 -21.02 -18.90 10.28
N ARG A 322 -20.07 -17.97 10.36
CA ARG A 322 -20.00 -16.95 11.43
C ARG A 322 -20.56 -15.59 11.00
N GLU A 323 -20.95 -15.44 9.74
CA GLU A 323 -21.41 -14.18 9.15
C GLU A 323 -22.58 -13.56 9.93
N ASP A 324 -23.57 -14.36 10.33
CA ASP A 324 -24.75 -13.86 11.04
C ASP A 324 -24.42 -13.31 12.44
N ALA A 325 -23.30 -13.74 13.04
CA ALA A 325 -22.81 -13.19 14.30
C ALA A 325 -22.04 -11.86 14.10
N TRP A 326 -21.57 -11.57 12.89
CA TRP A 326 -20.67 -10.44 12.63
C TRP A 326 -21.34 -9.19 12.04
N PHE A 327 -22.53 -9.34 11.47
CA PHE A 327 -23.20 -8.25 10.76
C PHE A 327 -24.62 -8.04 11.28
N SER A 328 -24.88 -6.83 11.81
CA SER A 328 -26.23 -6.37 12.11
C SER A 328 -26.97 -5.97 10.82
N ALA A 329 -28.28 -5.72 10.93
CA ALA A 329 -29.10 -5.18 9.83
C ALA A 329 -28.55 -3.84 9.27
N GLU A 330 -27.87 -3.04 10.10
CA GLU A 330 -27.23 -1.79 9.68
C GLU A 330 -26.00 -2.03 8.80
N GLY A 331 -25.28 -3.14 9.04
CA GLY A 331 -24.09 -3.56 8.30
C GLY A 331 -24.38 -4.33 7.01
N TRP A 332 -25.59 -4.20 6.45
CA TRP A 332 -26.04 -4.98 5.29
C TRP A 332 -25.12 -4.87 4.07
N GLU A 333 -24.68 -3.68 3.71
CA GLU A 333 -23.79 -3.50 2.56
C GLU A 333 -22.43 -4.18 2.78
N GLN A 334 -21.87 -4.05 4.00
CA GLN A 334 -20.62 -4.73 4.34
C GLN A 334 -20.78 -6.25 4.38
N ARG A 335 -21.96 -6.74 4.81
CA ARG A 335 -22.31 -8.16 4.76
C ARG A 335 -22.34 -8.67 3.32
N CYS A 336 -23.06 -7.98 2.43
CA CYS A 336 -23.11 -8.32 1.00
C CYS A 336 -21.71 -8.34 0.38
N LEU A 337 -20.89 -7.31 0.63
CA LEU A 337 -19.52 -7.25 0.15
C LEU A 337 -18.67 -8.41 0.70
N PHE A 338 -18.77 -8.72 1.99
CA PHE A 338 -18.03 -9.82 2.61
C PHE A 338 -18.44 -11.18 2.04
N ARG A 339 -19.74 -11.40 1.87
CA ARG A 339 -20.26 -12.64 1.30
C ARG A 339 -19.85 -12.79 -0.16
N GLY A 340 -19.99 -11.75 -0.96
CA GLY A 340 -19.52 -11.74 -2.34
C GLY A 340 -18.03 -12.07 -2.43
N TYR A 341 -17.23 -11.50 -1.54
CA TYR A 341 -15.78 -11.74 -1.48
C TYR A 341 -15.43 -13.19 -1.14
N ILE A 342 -16.12 -13.80 -0.16
CA ILE A 342 -15.95 -15.22 0.18
C ILE A 342 -16.25 -16.10 -1.04
N GLU A 343 -17.40 -15.89 -1.69
CA GLU A 343 -17.83 -16.72 -2.82
C GLU A 343 -16.87 -16.56 -4.02
N ALA A 344 -16.36 -15.35 -4.28
CA ALA A 344 -15.34 -15.12 -5.29
C ALA A 344 -14.06 -15.94 -5.04
N TRP A 345 -13.60 -15.99 -3.78
CA TRP A 345 -12.42 -16.74 -3.39
C TRP A 345 -12.62 -18.26 -3.39
N LYS A 346 -13.85 -18.77 -3.27
CA LYS A 346 -14.15 -20.21 -3.41
C LYS A 346 -13.94 -20.71 -4.84
N ALA A 347 -14.18 -19.88 -5.84
CA ALA A 347 -14.13 -20.30 -7.23
C ALA A 347 -12.74 -20.80 -7.66
N ARG A 348 -11.66 -20.16 -7.22
CA ARG A 348 -10.28 -20.57 -7.54
C ARG A 348 -9.91 -21.99 -7.07
N PRO A 349 -9.99 -22.35 -5.77
CA PRO A 349 -9.69 -23.72 -5.32
C PRO A 349 -10.62 -24.75 -5.95
N LEU A 350 -11.90 -24.41 -6.22
CA LEU A 350 -12.83 -25.31 -6.91
C LEU A 350 -12.38 -25.62 -8.35
N VAL A 351 -11.91 -24.62 -9.11
CA VAL A 351 -11.31 -24.84 -10.43
C VAL A 351 -10.05 -25.70 -10.33
N GLU A 352 -9.18 -25.43 -9.36
CA GLU A 352 -7.93 -26.19 -9.20
C GLU A 352 -8.19 -27.66 -8.87
N LEU A 353 -9.26 -27.95 -8.12
CA LEU A 353 -9.74 -29.29 -7.79
C LEU A 353 -10.61 -29.93 -8.90
N GLY A 354 -10.84 -29.25 -10.03
CA GLY A 354 -11.66 -29.74 -11.14
C GLY A 354 -13.18 -29.71 -10.91
N ARG A 355 -13.64 -29.03 -9.85
CA ARG A 355 -15.06 -28.88 -9.46
C ARG A 355 -15.70 -27.70 -10.20
N ILE A 356 -15.65 -27.72 -11.54
CA ILE A 356 -15.98 -26.57 -12.41
C ILE A 356 -17.42 -26.08 -12.22
N ARG A 357 -18.39 -26.97 -12.00
CA ARG A 357 -19.80 -26.58 -11.78
C ARG A 357 -19.95 -25.74 -10.51
N GLU A 358 -19.34 -26.19 -9.43
CA GLU A 358 -19.38 -25.49 -8.15
C GLU A 358 -18.61 -24.17 -8.21
N ALA A 359 -17.50 -24.13 -8.96
CA ALA A 359 -16.78 -22.88 -9.22
C ALA A 359 -17.65 -21.85 -9.96
N ARG A 360 -18.42 -22.28 -10.97
CA ARG A 360 -19.40 -21.43 -11.66
C ARG A 360 -20.47 -20.91 -10.71
N ASP A 361 -21.00 -21.78 -9.85
CA ASP A 361 -22.01 -21.38 -8.87
C ASP A 361 -21.45 -20.36 -7.88
N ALA A 362 -20.21 -20.54 -7.41
CA ALA A 362 -19.51 -19.58 -6.56
C ALA A 362 -19.31 -18.21 -7.25
N VAL A 363 -18.94 -18.18 -8.54
CA VAL A 363 -18.87 -16.94 -9.33
C VAL A 363 -20.25 -16.27 -9.42
N ASN A 364 -21.30 -17.04 -9.70
CA ASN A 364 -22.66 -16.52 -9.77
C ASN A 364 -23.15 -15.97 -8.41
N GLN A 365 -22.81 -16.63 -7.31
CA GLN A 365 -23.08 -16.15 -5.96
C GLN A 365 -22.31 -14.86 -5.64
N ALA A 366 -21.03 -14.79 -5.98
CA ALA A 366 -20.21 -13.59 -5.77
C ALA A 366 -20.86 -12.35 -6.41
N ARG A 367 -21.39 -12.52 -7.62
CA ARG A 367 -22.10 -11.47 -8.37
C ARG A 367 -23.47 -11.15 -7.76
N PHE A 368 -24.25 -12.17 -7.41
CA PHE A 368 -25.53 -12.00 -6.70
C PHE A 368 -25.40 -11.16 -5.42
N TRP A 369 -24.30 -11.30 -4.68
CA TRP A 369 -24.03 -10.53 -3.46
C TRP A 369 -23.44 -9.13 -3.71
N GLY A 370 -23.36 -8.68 -4.96
CA GLY A 370 -23.18 -7.27 -5.26
C GLY A 370 -21.78 -6.82 -5.64
N LEU A 371 -21.02 -7.70 -6.26
CA LEU A 371 -19.70 -7.40 -6.80
C LEU A 371 -19.76 -6.99 -8.29
N ASP A 372 -20.50 -5.93 -8.64
CA ASP A 372 -20.84 -5.63 -10.05
C ASP A 372 -20.14 -4.38 -10.66
N GLY A 373 -19.56 -3.48 -9.85
CA GLY A 373 -19.11 -2.14 -10.32
C GLY A 373 -17.61 -1.94 -10.59
N GLY A 374 -16.77 -2.93 -10.31
CA GLY A 374 -15.30 -2.82 -10.45
C GLY A 374 -14.57 -4.17 -10.38
N LEU A 375 -15.31 -5.26 -10.58
CA LEU A 375 -14.87 -6.61 -10.25
C LEU A 375 -14.51 -7.50 -11.42
N ASP A 376 -14.70 -7.11 -12.67
CA ASP A 376 -14.06 -7.87 -13.76
C ASP A 376 -12.53 -7.88 -13.58
N GLY A 377 -11.97 -6.78 -13.06
CA GLY A 377 -10.56 -6.70 -12.67
C GLY A 377 -10.21 -7.49 -11.40
N ILE A 378 -11.03 -7.41 -10.34
CA ILE A 378 -10.77 -8.11 -9.07
C ILE A 378 -11.04 -9.61 -9.19
N LEU A 379 -12.16 -10.04 -9.77
CA LEU A 379 -12.43 -11.44 -10.11
C LEU A 379 -11.36 -11.96 -11.06
N GLY A 380 -10.92 -11.16 -12.04
CA GLY A 380 -9.78 -11.50 -12.89
C GLY A 380 -8.52 -11.84 -12.07
N PHE A 381 -8.16 -10.96 -11.13
CA PHE A 381 -7.04 -11.15 -10.21
C PHE A 381 -7.22 -12.31 -9.24
N LEU A 382 -8.43 -12.53 -8.71
CA LEU A 382 -8.72 -13.54 -7.69
C LEU A 382 -8.84 -14.96 -8.26
N LEU A 383 -9.46 -15.11 -9.44
CA LEU A 383 -9.72 -16.38 -10.08
C LEU A 383 -8.43 -17.02 -10.63
N GLY A 384 -7.46 -16.19 -11.04
CA GLY A 384 -6.22 -16.63 -11.64
C GLY A 384 -6.38 -17.15 -13.08
N ALA A 385 -5.25 -17.26 -13.79
CA ALA A 385 -5.23 -17.56 -15.22
C ALA A 385 -5.95 -18.86 -15.62
N LYS A 386 -5.86 -19.92 -14.80
CA LYS A 386 -6.50 -21.22 -15.09
C LYS A 386 -8.02 -21.11 -15.09
N ALA A 387 -8.60 -20.44 -14.09
CA ALA A 387 -10.04 -20.24 -13.99
C ALA A 387 -10.54 -19.30 -15.10
N LEU A 388 -9.79 -18.26 -15.45
CA LEU A 388 -10.12 -17.40 -16.59
C LEU A 388 -9.95 -18.11 -17.95
N GLY A 389 -9.08 -19.12 -18.02
CA GLY A 389 -8.92 -19.98 -19.20
C GLY A 389 -10.11 -20.91 -19.41
N ASP A 390 -10.91 -21.19 -18.39
CA ASP A 390 -12.06 -22.07 -18.48
C ASP A 390 -13.26 -21.37 -19.17
N PRO A 391 -13.85 -21.97 -20.22
CA PRO A 391 -14.95 -21.35 -20.95
C PRO A 391 -16.25 -21.26 -20.13
N THR A 392 -16.51 -22.21 -19.23
CA THR A 392 -17.71 -22.21 -18.37
C THR A 392 -17.65 -21.10 -17.33
N ILE A 393 -16.48 -20.83 -16.78
CA ILE A 393 -16.26 -19.69 -15.88
C ILE A 393 -16.36 -18.37 -16.64
N ARG A 394 -15.77 -18.28 -17.84
CA ARG A 394 -15.89 -17.08 -18.69
C ARG A 394 -17.32 -16.77 -19.10
N GLU A 395 -18.15 -17.78 -19.35
CA GLU A 395 -19.57 -17.59 -19.62
C GLU A 395 -20.31 -17.07 -18.38
N ALA A 396 -20.03 -17.63 -17.20
CA ALA A 396 -20.62 -17.17 -15.95
C ALA A 396 -20.29 -15.69 -15.63
N LEU A 397 -19.10 -15.22 -16.00
CA LEU A 397 -18.72 -13.81 -15.90
C LEU A 397 -19.51 -12.89 -16.85
N LYS A 398 -20.03 -13.42 -17.97
CA LYS A 398 -20.78 -12.66 -18.98
C LYS A 398 -22.29 -12.62 -18.73
N GLU A 399 -22.83 -13.50 -17.91
CA GLU A 399 -24.25 -13.50 -17.56
C GLU A 399 -24.64 -12.15 -16.92
N PRO A 400 -25.89 -11.68 -16.96
CA PRO A 400 -26.28 -10.49 -16.20
C PRO A 400 -26.34 -10.80 -14.69
N ALA A 401 -25.90 -9.87 -13.86
CA ALA A 401 -26.00 -10.02 -12.41
C ALA A 401 -27.46 -10.12 -11.98
N ARG A 402 -27.76 -11.07 -11.10
CA ARG A 402 -29.10 -11.19 -10.49
C ARG A 402 -29.31 -10.05 -9.49
N PRO A 403 -30.55 -9.55 -9.33
CA PRO A 403 -30.83 -8.52 -8.34
C PRO A 403 -30.47 -9.01 -6.93
N ARG A 404 -29.76 -8.17 -6.18
CA ARG A 404 -29.34 -8.43 -4.80
C ARG A 404 -30.54 -8.70 -3.89
N PRO A 405 -30.36 -9.42 -2.78
CA PRO A 405 -31.39 -9.48 -1.76
C PRO A 405 -31.73 -8.07 -1.24
N PRO A 406 -33.02 -7.79 -0.96
CA PRO A 406 -33.42 -6.48 -0.46
C PRO A 406 -32.78 -6.22 0.90
N ARG A 407 -32.34 -4.98 1.12
CA ARG A 407 -31.85 -4.55 2.43
C ARG A 407 -32.92 -4.84 3.49
N PRO A 408 -32.61 -5.54 4.59
CA PRO A 408 -33.55 -5.71 5.68
C PRO A 408 -33.98 -4.33 6.20
N PRO A 409 -35.26 -4.12 6.53
CA PRO A 409 -35.73 -2.83 7.01
C PRO A 409 -34.96 -2.47 8.28
N LEU A 410 -34.33 -1.30 8.27
CA LEU A 410 -33.71 -0.78 9.48
C LEU A 410 -34.81 -0.51 10.51
N PRO A 411 -34.59 -0.83 11.80
CA PRO A 411 -35.48 -0.35 12.84
C PRO A 411 -35.54 1.19 12.74
N PRO A 412 -36.73 1.81 12.78
CA PRO A 412 -36.83 3.26 12.75
C PRO A 412 -36.09 3.84 13.95
N PRO A 413 -35.40 4.99 13.78
CA PRO A 413 -34.71 5.63 14.89
C PRO A 413 -35.70 5.99 16.00
N PRO A 414 -35.27 6.04 17.27
CA PRO A 414 -36.09 6.60 18.34
C PRO A 414 -36.61 7.99 17.95
N ARG A 415 -37.85 8.30 18.34
CA ARG A 415 -38.47 9.61 18.05
C ARG A 415 -38.93 10.26 19.36
N LEU A 416 -38.46 11.48 19.64
CA LEU A 416 -39.15 12.36 20.59
C LEU A 416 -40.33 13.02 19.87
N ALA A 417 -41.53 12.60 20.27
CA ALA A 417 -42.80 13.09 19.76
C ALA A 417 -43.41 14.11 20.72
N LEU A 418 -43.83 15.26 20.18
CA LEU A 418 -44.68 16.22 20.86
C LEU A 418 -46.15 15.98 20.47
N LEU A 419 -47.02 15.83 21.46
CA LEU A 419 -48.46 15.61 21.30
C LEU A 419 -49.21 16.88 21.75
N GLY A 420 -49.79 17.59 20.79
CA GLY A 420 -50.54 18.83 21.03
C GLY A 420 -49.65 20.06 21.22
N ALA A 421 -50.23 21.14 21.77
CA ALA A 421 -49.56 22.42 21.97
C ALA A 421 -49.37 22.72 23.47
N PRO A 422 -48.29 22.20 24.10
CA PRO A 422 -48.06 22.43 25.52
C PRO A 422 -47.64 23.88 25.82
N PRO A 423 -47.93 24.40 27.02
CA PRO A 423 -47.48 25.73 27.44
C PRO A 423 -45.94 25.84 27.54
N TRP A 424 -45.24 24.71 27.71
CA TRP A 424 -43.78 24.61 27.79
C TRP A 424 -43.09 24.35 26.43
N ARG A 425 -43.75 24.64 25.30
CA ARG A 425 -43.20 24.40 23.96
C ARG A 425 -41.86 25.11 23.70
N ARG A 426 -41.61 26.27 24.33
CA ARG A 426 -40.30 26.94 24.24
C ARG A 426 -39.18 26.13 24.89
N ASP A 427 -39.47 25.46 26.01
CA ASP A 427 -38.52 24.61 26.72
C ASP A 427 -38.24 23.31 25.94
N TRP A 428 -39.19 22.86 25.13
CA TRP A 428 -39.02 21.74 24.20
C TRP A 428 -37.98 22.02 23.11
N GLU A 429 -37.98 23.23 22.54
CA GLU A 429 -36.94 23.63 21.59
C GLU A 429 -35.56 23.76 22.28
N ALA A 430 -35.53 24.26 23.52
CA ALA A 430 -34.30 24.32 24.31
C ALA A 430 -33.75 22.92 24.65
N LEU A 431 -34.63 21.95 24.90
CA LEU A 431 -34.27 20.54 25.10
C LEU A 431 -33.54 19.97 23.87
N ARG A 432 -33.99 20.32 22.66
CA ARG A 432 -33.34 19.88 21.40
C ARG A 432 -31.89 20.38 21.26
N ALA A 433 -31.59 21.56 21.82
CA ALA A 433 -30.24 22.14 21.85
C ALA A 433 -29.42 21.74 23.11
N SER A 434 -29.96 20.87 23.96
CA SER A 434 -29.32 20.50 25.21
C SER A 434 -28.07 19.66 25.00
N GLY A 435 -27.05 19.93 25.82
CA GLY A 435 -25.79 19.17 25.85
C GLY A 435 -25.99 17.68 26.13
N ALA A 436 -27.06 17.30 26.85
CA ALA A 436 -27.31 15.91 27.23
C ALA A 436 -27.71 15.01 26.05
N LEU A 437 -28.22 15.58 24.96
CA LEU A 437 -28.67 14.83 23.78
C LEU A 437 -27.66 14.87 22.63
N LEU A 438 -26.53 15.55 22.81
CA LEU A 438 -25.44 15.62 21.82
C LEU A 438 -24.92 14.27 21.32
N PRO A 439 -24.94 13.18 22.10
CA PRO A 439 -24.47 11.90 21.58
C PRO A 439 -25.29 11.36 20.40
N TRP A 440 -26.57 11.71 20.25
CA TRP A 440 -27.42 11.26 19.15
C TRP A 440 -27.45 12.28 18.01
N SER A 441 -27.14 11.84 16.79
CA SER A 441 -27.30 12.65 15.58
C SER A 441 -28.76 12.76 15.15
N PRO A 442 -29.10 13.70 14.23
CA PRO A 442 -30.44 13.77 13.64
C PRO A 442 -30.89 12.49 12.91
N ALA A 443 -29.94 11.64 12.49
CA ALA A 443 -30.23 10.34 11.89
C ALA A 443 -30.55 9.26 12.95
N GLU A 444 -30.05 9.43 14.17
CA GLU A 444 -30.22 8.48 15.28
C GLU A 444 -31.38 8.86 16.21
N LEU A 445 -31.78 10.14 16.25
CA LEU A 445 -32.89 10.62 17.07
C LEU A 445 -33.78 11.58 16.27
N GLY A 446 -34.99 11.11 15.96
CA GLY A 446 -36.01 11.90 15.29
C GLY A 446 -36.72 12.86 16.26
N TRP A 447 -37.01 14.06 15.78
CA TRP A 447 -37.87 15.02 16.47
C TRP A 447 -39.13 15.20 15.64
N THR A 448 -40.31 15.05 16.26
CA THR A 448 -41.56 15.12 15.51
C THR A 448 -42.65 15.75 16.34
N GLU A 449 -43.43 16.64 15.75
CA GLU A 449 -44.73 17.02 16.29
C GLU A 449 -45.78 16.13 15.64
N LEU A 450 -46.51 15.34 16.43
CA LEU A 450 -47.52 14.45 15.90
C LEU A 450 -48.74 15.23 15.46
N ALA A 451 -49.19 14.99 14.23
CA ALA A 451 -50.45 15.51 13.73
C ALA A 451 -51.63 15.06 14.62
N PRO A 452 -52.75 15.80 14.63
CA PRO A 452 -53.87 15.54 15.54
C PRO A 452 -54.38 14.10 15.52
N ALA A 453 -54.64 13.53 14.34
CA ALA A 453 -55.16 12.17 14.22
C ALA A 453 -54.19 11.08 14.74
N PRO A 454 -52.89 11.05 14.37
CA PRO A 454 -51.92 10.16 14.99
C PRO A 454 -51.76 10.34 16.51
N ALA A 455 -51.83 11.58 17.00
CA ALA A 455 -51.73 11.87 18.43
C ALA A 455 -52.95 11.32 19.21
N GLU A 456 -54.16 11.48 18.67
CA GLU A 456 -55.40 10.92 19.24
C GLU A 456 -55.38 9.39 19.24
N ALA A 457 -54.96 8.76 18.14
CA ALA A 457 -54.83 7.31 18.07
C ALA A 457 -53.81 6.77 19.09
N LEU A 458 -52.65 7.43 19.22
CA LEU A 458 -51.65 7.07 20.22
C LEU A 458 -52.18 7.24 21.64
N ARG A 459 -52.91 8.33 21.93
CA ARG A 459 -53.55 8.56 23.24
C ARG A 459 -54.58 7.48 23.57
N ALA A 460 -55.47 7.16 22.64
CA ALA A 460 -56.48 6.13 22.82
C ALA A 460 -55.85 4.77 23.11
N ARG A 461 -54.80 4.40 22.34
CA ARG A 461 -54.07 3.14 22.52
C ARG A 461 -53.39 3.04 23.89
N MET A 462 -52.91 4.16 24.43
CA MET A 462 -52.16 4.19 25.70
C MET A 462 -53.00 4.56 26.92
N GLY A 463 -54.30 4.85 26.75
CA GLY A 463 -55.17 5.31 27.83
C GLY A 463 -54.80 6.70 28.38
N TRP A 464 -54.25 7.57 27.54
CA TRP A 464 -53.82 8.91 27.96
C TRP A 464 -54.94 9.94 27.84
N GLY A 465 -55.01 10.87 28.79
CA GLY A 465 -55.92 12.02 28.77
C GLY A 465 -55.63 13.03 27.66
N PRO A 466 -56.49 14.06 27.52
CA PRO A 466 -56.42 15.04 26.42
C PRO A 466 -55.25 16.02 26.57
N GLU A 467 -54.54 16.03 27.70
CA GLU A 467 -53.48 16.98 27.98
C GLU A 467 -52.33 16.87 26.96
N PRO A 468 -51.68 18.00 26.61
CA PRO A 468 -50.45 17.98 25.85
C PRO A 468 -49.35 17.16 26.55
N ARG A 469 -48.56 16.40 25.79
CA ARG A 469 -47.48 15.58 26.36
C ARG A 469 -46.33 15.41 25.38
N TRP A 470 -45.21 14.93 25.89
CA TRP A 470 -44.19 14.32 25.06
C TRP A 470 -44.24 12.80 25.18
N ALA A 471 -43.73 12.10 24.18
CA ALA A 471 -43.48 10.67 24.21
C ALA A 471 -42.15 10.34 23.51
N LEU A 472 -41.36 9.45 24.08
CA LEU A 472 -40.23 8.82 23.40
C LEU A 472 -40.72 7.51 22.79
N LEU A 473 -40.63 7.39 21.46
CA LEU A 473 -41.17 6.27 20.70
C LEU A 473 -40.02 5.43 20.11
N LEU A 474 -40.11 4.11 20.25
CA LEU A 474 -39.33 3.13 19.48
C LEU A 474 -40.25 2.49 18.44
N GLY A 475 -40.10 2.89 17.17
CA GLY A 475 -41.14 2.66 16.19
C GLY A 475 -42.43 3.34 16.63
N ASP A 476 -43.48 2.56 16.84
CA ASP A 476 -44.77 3.06 17.32
C ASP A 476 -44.99 2.84 18.82
N ALA A 477 -44.09 2.14 19.52
CA ALA A 477 -44.25 1.85 20.94
C ALA A 477 -43.66 2.98 21.80
N PRO A 478 -44.43 3.58 22.73
CA PRO A 478 -43.88 4.56 23.66
C PRO A 478 -43.11 3.86 24.78
N VAL A 479 -41.84 4.22 24.95
CA VAL A 479 -40.99 3.75 26.04
C VAL A 479 -40.96 4.71 27.23
N ALA A 480 -41.31 5.98 27.00
CA ALA A 480 -41.49 6.97 28.05
C ALA A 480 -42.44 8.09 27.60
N SER A 481 -43.12 8.75 28.54
CA SER A 481 -43.97 9.90 28.25
C SER A 481 -44.18 10.79 29.48
N GLY A 482 -44.60 12.03 29.28
CA GLY A 482 -44.90 12.95 30.38
C GLY A 482 -45.64 14.21 29.96
N THR A 483 -46.44 14.78 30.87
CA THR A 483 -47.25 16.00 30.65
C THR A 483 -46.49 17.31 30.92
N ARG A 484 -45.26 17.21 31.41
CA ARG A 484 -44.32 18.31 31.61
C ARG A 484 -43.10 18.12 30.73
N CYS A 485 -42.45 19.22 30.32
CA CYS A 485 -41.19 19.15 29.57
C CYS A 485 -40.18 18.26 30.31
N PRO A 486 -39.58 17.24 29.67
CA PRO A 486 -38.69 16.34 30.36
C PRO A 486 -37.35 17.00 30.63
N ALA A 487 -36.72 16.63 31.75
CA ALA A 487 -35.34 17.01 32.00
C ALA A 487 -34.43 16.35 30.93
N PRO A 488 -33.46 17.07 30.33
CA PRO A 488 -32.59 16.50 29.29
C PRO A 488 -31.85 15.23 29.73
N ALA A 489 -31.36 15.19 30.97
CA ALA A 489 -30.68 14.03 31.53
C ALA A 489 -31.58 12.78 31.64
N LEU A 490 -32.88 12.98 31.91
CA LEU A 490 -33.85 11.87 31.96
C LEU A 490 -34.01 11.23 30.57
N VAL A 491 -34.18 12.07 29.54
CA VAL A 491 -34.33 11.60 28.15
C VAL A 491 -33.06 10.88 27.69
N ALA A 492 -31.88 11.48 27.93
CA ALA A 492 -30.59 10.89 27.60
C ALA A 492 -30.40 9.53 28.31
N GLY A 493 -30.75 9.43 29.59
CA GLY A 493 -30.64 8.18 30.34
C GLY A 493 -31.59 7.07 29.85
N ILE A 494 -32.78 7.42 29.36
CA ILE A 494 -33.69 6.45 28.73
C ILE A 494 -33.12 6.02 27.37
N LEU A 495 -32.73 6.97 26.51
CA LEU A 495 -32.13 6.67 25.22
C LEU A 495 -30.88 5.79 25.36
N GLN A 496 -30.01 6.07 26.33
CA GLN A 496 -28.80 5.28 26.56
C GLN A 496 -29.11 3.80 26.86
N ARG A 497 -30.18 3.52 27.62
CA ARG A 497 -30.57 2.14 27.96
C ARG A 497 -31.24 1.43 26.79
N GLU A 498 -32.10 2.13 26.07
CA GLU A 498 -32.93 1.52 25.02
C GLU A 498 -32.22 1.45 23.67
N ARG A 499 -31.48 2.50 23.31
CA ARG A 499 -30.80 2.71 22.02
C ARG A 499 -29.60 3.65 22.20
N PRO A 500 -28.45 3.15 22.72
CA PRO A 500 -27.25 3.97 22.84
C PRO A 500 -26.85 4.53 21.47
N SER A 501 -26.32 5.75 21.47
CA SER A 501 -25.84 6.36 20.22
C SER A 501 -24.56 5.68 19.74
N LYS A 502 -24.28 5.79 18.44
CA LYS A 502 -23.04 5.28 17.87
C LYS A 502 -21.81 5.96 18.47
N LEU A 503 -21.94 7.24 18.84
CA LEU A 503 -20.87 7.95 19.53
C LEU A 503 -20.54 7.30 20.87
N MET A 504 -21.56 6.95 21.66
CA MET A 504 -21.38 6.30 22.97
C MET A 504 -20.84 4.88 22.87
N GLU A 505 -21.24 4.12 21.85
CA GLU A 505 -20.64 2.81 21.58
C GLU A 505 -19.13 2.93 21.32
N LEU A 506 -18.72 3.93 20.53
CA LEU A 506 -17.32 4.19 20.24
C LEU A 506 -16.57 4.69 21.47
N ASP A 507 -17.19 5.54 22.29
CA ASP A 507 -16.63 5.98 23.57
C ASP A 507 -16.36 4.79 24.49
N GLY A 508 -17.31 3.84 24.62
CA GLY A 508 -17.12 2.63 25.41
C GLY A 508 -16.04 1.67 24.87
N ILE A 509 -15.75 1.70 23.56
CA ILE A 509 -14.58 1.01 22.98
C ILE A 509 -13.30 1.75 23.40
N LEU A 510 -13.28 3.07 23.29
CA LEU A 510 -12.09 3.89 23.57
C LEU A 510 -11.75 3.97 25.06
N GLU A 511 -12.73 3.84 25.96
CA GLU A 511 -12.50 3.71 27.41
C GLU A 511 -11.75 2.41 27.74
N ARG A 512 -12.12 1.30 27.07
CA ARG A 512 -11.45 0.00 27.24
C ARG A 512 -10.12 -0.07 26.49
N HIS A 513 -10.05 0.58 25.32
CA HIS A 513 -8.92 0.56 24.40
C HIS A 513 -8.59 1.98 23.90
N PRO A 514 -7.92 2.82 24.73
CA PRO A 514 -7.63 4.22 24.37
C PRO A 514 -6.81 4.40 23.08
N GLY A 515 -6.04 3.38 22.70
CA GLY A 515 -5.24 3.33 21.47
C GLY A 515 -5.99 2.83 20.22
N HIS A 516 -7.29 2.53 20.29
CA HIS A 516 -8.02 1.90 19.19
C HIS A 516 -8.28 2.89 18.01
N LEU A 517 -7.32 2.95 17.08
CA LEU A 517 -7.30 3.90 15.96
C LEU A 517 -8.57 3.87 15.09
N GLY A 518 -9.10 2.68 14.78
CA GLY A 518 -10.32 2.56 13.96
C GLY A 518 -11.58 3.13 14.63
N ALA A 519 -11.62 3.14 15.96
CA ALA A 519 -12.73 3.68 16.74
C ALA A 519 -12.60 5.20 16.82
N ARG A 520 -11.38 5.72 17.01
CA ARG A 520 -11.09 7.16 16.89
C ARG A 520 -11.41 7.70 15.50
N GLN A 521 -11.07 6.98 14.43
CA GLN A 521 -11.41 7.38 13.05
C GLN A 521 -12.93 7.41 12.83
N ALA A 522 -13.64 6.37 13.26
CA ALA A 522 -15.10 6.33 13.17
C ALA A 522 -15.73 7.47 13.99
N ARG A 523 -15.22 7.71 15.21
CA ARG A 523 -15.68 8.78 16.11
C ARG A 523 -15.43 10.16 15.50
N LEU A 524 -14.24 10.38 14.95
CA LEU A 524 -13.88 11.59 14.21
C LEU A 524 -14.87 11.88 13.07
N GLY A 525 -15.24 10.86 12.29
CA GLY A 525 -16.21 11.01 11.21
C GLY A 525 -17.59 11.48 11.71
N LEU A 526 -18.06 10.90 12.83
CA LEU A 526 -19.31 11.32 13.48
C LEU A 526 -19.22 12.73 14.07
N LEU A 527 -18.11 13.07 14.74
CA LEU A 527 -17.88 14.39 15.33
C LEU A 527 -17.80 15.47 14.24
N LYS A 528 -17.12 15.19 13.13
CA LYS A 528 -17.02 16.07 11.96
C LYS A 528 -18.39 16.40 11.39
N ALA A 529 -19.26 15.39 11.24
CA ALA A 529 -20.63 15.59 10.76
C ALA A 529 -21.52 16.43 11.70
N ARG A 530 -21.08 16.68 12.93
CA ARG A 530 -21.81 17.43 13.97
C ARG A 530 -21.27 18.85 14.19
N MET A 531 -20.24 19.26 13.45
CA MET A 531 -19.78 20.65 13.48
C MET A 531 -20.88 21.59 12.93
N PRO A 532 -21.06 22.81 13.47
CA PRO A 532 -20.13 23.59 14.32
C PRO A 532 -20.32 23.46 15.85
N ASP A 533 -20.85 22.36 16.39
CA ASP A 533 -21.02 22.28 17.85
C ASP A 533 -19.66 22.32 18.60
N LYS A 534 -19.37 23.48 19.20
CA LYS A 534 -18.12 23.76 19.91
C LYS A 534 -17.86 22.84 21.10
N ARG A 535 -18.89 22.19 21.67
CA ARG A 535 -18.71 21.25 22.79
C ARG A 535 -18.05 19.95 22.33
N LEU A 536 -18.18 19.60 21.06
CA LEU A 536 -17.62 18.39 20.46
C LEU A 536 -16.24 18.61 19.84
N GLU A 537 -15.84 19.87 19.65
CA GLU A 537 -14.57 20.23 19.02
C GLU A 537 -13.32 19.73 19.80
N PRO A 538 -13.26 19.76 21.14
CA PRO A 538 -12.14 19.19 21.89
C PRO A 538 -11.94 17.69 21.64
N LEU A 539 -13.05 16.92 21.57
CA LEU A 539 -13.00 15.48 21.26
C LEU A 539 -12.55 15.25 19.81
N LEU A 540 -13.01 16.09 18.88
CA LEU A 540 -12.60 16.03 17.47
C LEU A 540 -11.09 16.28 17.33
N ALA A 541 -10.55 17.30 18.01
CA ALA A 541 -9.12 17.62 18.01
C ALA A 541 -8.28 16.52 18.68
N GLU A 542 -8.77 15.94 19.78
CA GLU A 542 -8.11 14.83 20.46
C GLU A 542 -7.97 13.61 19.55
N ASP A 543 -9.06 13.21 18.88
CA ASP A 543 -9.05 12.08 17.95
C ASP A 543 -8.19 12.34 16.73
N ALA A 544 -8.27 13.54 16.16
CA ALA A 544 -7.44 13.94 15.04
C ALA A 544 -5.95 13.81 15.38
N ARG A 545 -5.55 14.31 16.56
CA ARG A 545 -4.17 14.21 17.05
C ARG A 545 -3.77 12.76 17.27
N ALA A 546 -4.56 12.01 18.02
CA ALA A 546 -4.21 10.64 18.39
C ALA A 546 -4.09 9.72 17.17
N ALA A 547 -4.89 9.96 16.13
CA ALA A 547 -4.88 9.17 14.91
C ALA A 547 -3.84 9.65 13.86
N HIS A 548 -3.07 10.72 14.13
CA HIS A 548 -2.05 11.28 13.23
C HIS A 548 -2.55 11.44 11.77
N LEU A 549 -3.83 11.77 11.59
CA LEU A 549 -4.51 11.49 10.32
C LEU A 549 -3.99 12.35 9.16
N PRO A 550 -3.79 11.75 7.98
CA PRO A 550 -3.53 12.50 6.75
C PRO A 550 -4.75 13.32 6.33
N GLY A 551 -4.56 14.62 6.15
CA GLY A 551 -5.55 15.48 5.51
C GLY A 551 -5.56 15.28 4.00
N MET A 552 -6.64 14.69 3.51
CA MET A 552 -7.28 14.77 2.18
C MET A 552 -6.44 14.76 0.88
N SER A 553 -6.78 13.82 0.01
CA SER A 553 -7.38 14.15 -1.30
C SER A 553 -8.27 12.98 -1.79
N GLY A 554 -9.46 13.29 -2.32
CA GLY A 554 -10.40 12.35 -2.96
C GLY A 554 -11.14 11.38 -2.01
N SER A 555 -12.41 11.65 -1.73
CA SER A 555 -13.41 10.70 -1.16
C SER A 555 -13.23 10.17 0.28
N SER A 556 -12.10 10.42 0.97
CA SER A 556 -11.94 9.91 2.35
C SER A 556 -12.77 10.73 3.36
N PRO A 557 -13.74 10.13 4.08
CA PRO A 557 -14.58 10.83 5.06
C PRO A 557 -13.81 11.30 6.30
N TYR A 558 -12.52 10.97 6.44
CA TYR A 558 -11.73 11.16 7.65
C TYR A 558 -10.70 12.30 7.60
N GLY A 559 -10.68 13.11 6.54
CA GLY A 559 -9.74 14.23 6.43
C GLY A 559 -10.12 15.48 7.23
N LEU A 560 -9.12 16.27 7.62
CA LEU A 560 -9.29 17.55 8.34
C LEU A 560 -9.70 18.73 7.45
N ASP A 561 -9.90 18.53 6.15
CA ASP A 561 -10.45 19.58 5.30
C ASP A 561 -11.99 19.53 5.35
N PHE A 562 -12.58 20.66 5.72
CA PHE A 562 -14.01 20.86 5.90
C PHE A 562 -14.65 21.51 4.66
N GLY A 563 -13.82 21.84 3.65
CA GLY A 563 -14.23 22.53 2.43
C GLY A 563 -14.23 24.05 2.61
N PRO A 564 -13.99 24.81 1.53
CA PRO A 564 -13.99 26.28 1.56
C PRO A 564 -15.37 26.87 1.93
N ASP A 565 -16.44 26.11 1.74
CA ASP A 565 -17.83 26.54 2.01
C ASP A 565 -18.32 26.17 3.43
N ALA A 566 -17.47 25.59 4.28
CA ALA A 566 -17.85 25.27 5.65
C ALA A 566 -18.06 26.55 6.48
N ALA A 567 -19.27 26.73 7.00
CA ALA A 567 -19.61 27.83 7.90
C ALA A 567 -18.86 27.76 9.26
N TRP A 568 -18.29 26.61 9.59
CA TRP A 568 -17.55 26.38 10.81
C TRP A 568 -16.07 26.76 10.66
N LYS A 569 -15.53 27.47 11.65
CA LYS A 569 -14.09 27.75 11.76
C LYS A 569 -13.55 27.12 13.05
N PRO A 570 -12.43 26.38 12.98
CA PRO A 570 -11.83 25.75 14.14
C PRO A 570 -11.34 26.78 15.16
N ASP A 571 -11.39 26.44 16.45
CA ASP A 571 -10.78 27.19 17.54
C ASP A 571 -9.25 27.25 17.32
N PRO A 572 -8.69 28.43 17.01
CA PRO A 572 -7.28 28.55 16.68
C PRO A 572 -6.35 28.02 17.78
N ALA A 573 -6.68 28.23 19.06
CA ALA A 573 -5.80 27.85 20.16
C ALA A 573 -5.71 26.32 20.31
N LEU A 574 -6.86 25.65 20.24
CA LEU A 574 -6.96 24.19 20.34
C LEU A 574 -6.19 23.49 19.22
N TRP A 575 -6.38 23.95 17.98
CA TRP A 575 -5.77 23.33 16.80
C TRP A 575 -4.28 23.69 16.65
N GLN A 576 -3.87 24.91 17.03
CA GLN A 576 -2.45 25.28 17.11
C GLN A 576 -1.69 24.42 18.11
N TRP A 577 -2.24 24.28 19.32
CA TRP A 577 -1.64 23.41 20.34
C TRP A 577 -1.57 21.95 19.85
N SER A 578 -2.64 21.46 19.21
CA SER A 578 -2.64 20.10 18.66
C SER A 578 -1.59 19.91 17.56
N ALA A 579 -1.42 20.88 16.66
CA ALA A 579 -0.39 20.85 15.62
C ALA A 579 1.03 20.80 16.21
N GLN A 580 1.29 21.59 17.26
CA GLN A 580 2.58 21.57 17.97
C GLN A 580 2.90 20.21 18.60
N GLN A 581 1.89 19.46 19.04
CA GLN A 581 2.08 18.10 19.57
C GLN A 581 2.31 17.05 18.46
N VAL A 582 1.63 17.20 17.32
CA VAL A 582 1.62 16.18 16.25
C VAL A 582 2.84 16.29 15.34
N LEU A 583 3.21 17.50 14.93
CA LEU A 583 4.21 17.70 13.88
C LEU A 583 5.57 17.06 14.19
N PRO A 584 6.14 17.14 15.41
CA PRO A 584 7.40 16.46 15.71
C PRO A 584 7.33 14.93 15.55
N GLY A 585 6.17 14.33 15.84
CA GLY A 585 5.93 12.90 15.58
C GLY A 585 5.92 12.58 14.09
N LEU A 586 5.21 13.39 13.30
CA LEU A 586 5.15 13.24 11.85
C LEU A 586 6.50 13.49 11.16
N GLU A 587 7.30 14.44 11.65
CA GLU A 587 8.65 14.73 11.15
C GLU A 587 9.61 13.57 11.41
N ARG A 588 9.49 12.90 12.56
CA ARG A 588 10.23 11.64 12.81
C ARG A 588 9.80 10.53 11.86
N LEU A 589 8.49 10.35 11.65
CA LEU A 589 7.96 9.40 10.67
C LEU A 589 8.44 9.70 9.24
N LEU A 590 8.54 10.99 8.88
CA LEU A 590 9.04 11.40 7.57
C LEU A 590 10.52 11.07 7.34
N ARG A 591 11.30 10.75 8.38
CA ARG A 591 12.67 10.26 8.20
C ARG A 591 12.74 8.85 7.58
N SER A 592 11.65 8.08 7.65
CA SER A 592 11.54 6.79 6.95
C SER A 592 11.03 6.93 5.52
N TRP A 593 10.66 8.14 5.07
CA TRP A 593 10.30 8.43 3.69
C TRP A 593 11.46 8.10 2.73
N PRO A 594 11.23 7.65 1.47
CA PRO A 594 9.95 7.52 0.73
C PRO A 594 9.04 6.34 1.07
N SER A 595 9.42 5.47 2.01
CA SER A 595 8.62 4.26 2.28
C SER A 595 7.21 4.56 2.83
N ALA A 596 7.01 5.72 3.46
CA ALA A 596 5.71 6.19 3.98
C ALA A 596 5.34 7.57 3.41
N PRO A 597 4.53 7.67 2.33
CA PRO A 597 4.06 8.95 1.79
C PRO A 597 2.91 9.58 2.61
N ASP A 598 2.18 8.81 3.41
CA ASP A 598 1.02 9.34 4.18
C ASP A 598 1.41 10.35 5.28
N PRO A 599 2.56 10.18 6.00
CA PRO A 599 3.08 11.20 6.90
C PRO A 599 3.20 12.59 6.26
N TRP A 600 3.52 12.71 4.97
CA TRP A 600 3.56 14.01 4.30
C TRP A 600 2.19 14.67 4.25
N LYS A 601 1.16 13.91 3.89
CA LYS A 601 -0.23 14.41 3.85
C LYS A 601 -0.72 14.83 5.23
N ALA A 602 -0.39 14.04 6.26
CA ALA A 602 -0.68 14.41 7.64
C ALA A 602 0.08 15.68 8.03
N TRP A 603 1.36 15.76 7.70
CA TRP A 603 2.21 16.88 8.06
C TRP A 603 1.67 18.18 7.43
N LEU A 604 1.35 18.18 6.14
CA LEU A 604 0.75 19.34 5.46
C LEU A 604 -0.57 19.77 6.11
N ALA A 605 -1.42 18.80 6.46
CA ALA A 605 -2.71 19.07 7.08
C ALA A 605 -2.61 19.69 8.48
N TRP A 606 -1.56 19.35 9.23
CA TRP A 606 -1.26 19.91 10.55
C TRP A 606 -0.45 21.20 10.48
N ALA A 607 0.47 21.33 9.52
CA ALA A 607 1.36 22.47 9.35
C ALA A 607 0.58 23.79 9.14
N ARG A 608 -0.55 23.75 8.44
CA ARG A 608 -1.42 24.93 8.26
C ARG A 608 -2.00 25.49 9.56
N PHE A 609 -2.14 24.65 10.59
CA PHE A 609 -2.63 25.05 11.91
C PHE A 609 -1.50 25.51 12.84
N HIS A 610 -0.24 25.23 12.51
CA HIS A 610 0.89 25.65 13.33
C HIS A 610 1.07 27.17 13.29
N PRO A 611 1.36 27.84 14.43
CA PRO A 611 1.53 29.29 14.46
C PRO A 611 2.64 29.78 13.53
N ASP A 612 3.76 29.05 13.47
CA ASP A 612 4.91 29.44 12.64
C ASP A 612 4.79 28.99 11.18
N ARG A 613 3.75 28.22 10.82
CA ARG A 613 3.54 27.63 9.48
C ARG A 613 4.84 27.07 8.88
N PRO A 614 5.34 25.94 9.40
CA PRO A 614 6.64 25.41 9.02
C PRO A 614 6.74 25.18 7.52
N SER A 615 7.94 25.39 6.97
CA SER A 615 8.21 25.32 5.53
C SER A 615 8.33 23.87 5.06
N VAL A 616 7.57 23.53 4.01
CA VAL A 616 7.62 22.19 3.40
C VAL A 616 8.97 21.97 2.72
N VAL A 617 9.52 23.03 2.09
CA VAL A 617 10.82 22.99 1.43
C VAL A 617 11.95 22.82 2.44
N ALA A 618 11.89 23.53 3.58
CA ALA A 618 12.86 23.40 4.65
C ALA A 618 12.85 22.00 5.24
N LEU A 619 11.67 21.47 5.60
CA LEU A 619 11.57 20.11 6.13
C LEU A 619 12.14 19.09 5.15
N ALA A 620 11.74 19.14 3.89
CA ALA A 620 12.20 18.19 2.88
C ALA A 620 13.74 18.18 2.73
N ARG A 621 14.39 19.34 2.88
CA ARG A 621 15.87 19.46 2.87
C ARG A 621 16.55 18.90 4.11
N THR A 622 15.84 18.76 5.23
CA THR A 622 16.39 18.12 6.45
C THR A 622 16.31 16.60 6.43
N LEU A 623 15.55 16.01 5.49
CA LEU A 623 15.43 14.57 5.39
C LEU A 623 16.74 13.97 4.88
N VAL A 624 17.25 12.96 5.60
CA VAL A 624 18.43 12.21 5.17
C VAL A 624 17.99 11.08 4.26
N LEU A 625 18.38 11.17 2.99
CA LEU A 625 17.86 10.31 1.93
C LEU A 625 18.97 9.51 1.27
N TRP A 626 18.67 8.24 1.02
CA TRP A 626 19.59 7.31 0.37
C TRP A 626 19.78 7.63 -1.13
N THR A 627 18.76 8.20 -1.76
CA THR A 627 18.76 8.51 -3.19
C THR A 627 19.17 9.96 -3.49
N PRO A 628 19.75 10.24 -4.68
CA PRO A 628 20.10 11.60 -5.10
C PRO A 628 18.91 12.56 -5.07
N GLU A 629 19.20 13.85 -4.95
CA GLU A 629 18.18 14.87 -4.65
C GLU A 629 17.03 14.89 -5.67
N GLU A 630 17.39 14.85 -6.95
CA GLU A 630 16.47 14.90 -8.07
C GLU A 630 15.57 13.67 -8.12
N ARG A 631 16.10 12.50 -7.77
CA ARG A 631 15.35 11.25 -7.81
C ARG A 631 14.24 11.23 -6.76
N TRP A 632 14.51 11.76 -5.57
CA TRP A 632 13.53 11.73 -4.50
C TRP A 632 12.50 12.87 -4.66
N MET A 633 12.91 14.06 -5.12
CA MET A 633 11.95 15.10 -5.53
C MET A 633 10.94 14.56 -6.56
N GLY A 634 11.44 13.71 -7.46
CA GLY A 634 10.67 12.90 -8.40
C GLY A 634 9.50 12.12 -7.78
N GLN A 635 9.67 11.63 -6.55
CA GLN A 635 8.78 10.71 -5.86
C GLN A 635 7.80 11.39 -4.89
N LEU A 636 7.86 12.71 -4.72
CA LEU A 636 6.99 13.43 -3.80
C LEU A 636 5.51 13.31 -4.22
N PRO A 637 4.57 13.10 -3.28
CA PRO A 637 3.14 13.14 -3.58
C PRO A 637 2.72 14.46 -4.26
N LEU A 638 1.72 14.43 -5.14
CA LEU A 638 1.24 15.62 -5.86
C LEU A 638 0.81 16.74 -4.91
N ASP A 639 0.16 16.40 -3.79
CA ASP A 639 -0.26 17.38 -2.77
C ASP A 639 0.95 18.10 -2.13
N VAL A 640 2.09 17.40 -1.99
CA VAL A 640 3.35 18.00 -1.49
C VAL A 640 3.97 18.90 -2.54
N LEU A 641 3.95 18.50 -3.81
CA LEU A 641 4.44 19.34 -4.91
C LEU A 641 3.60 20.62 -5.07
N GLN A 642 2.29 20.55 -4.84
CA GLN A 642 1.43 21.73 -4.77
C GLN A 642 1.83 22.66 -3.63
N ALA A 643 2.03 22.13 -2.41
CA ALA A 643 2.47 22.94 -1.27
C ALA A 643 3.86 23.58 -1.50
N VAL A 644 4.80 22.83 -2.07
CA VAL A 644 6.12 23.36 -2.49
C VAL A 644 5.95 24.47 -3.52
N THR A 645 5.04 24.29 -4.49
CA THR A 645 4.75 25.27 -5.52
C THR A 645 4.21 26.57 -4.94
N GLU A 646 3.23 26.47 -4.04
CA GLU A 646 2.64 27.63 -3.36
C GLU A 646 3.69 28.40 -2.54
N GLU A 647 4.52 27.68 -1.78
CA GLU A 647 5.58 28.28 -0.96
C GLU A 647 6.63 29.00 -1.83
N LEU A 648 7.20 28.32 -2.82
CA LEU A 648 8.24 28.90 -3.68
C LEU A 648 7.70 30.02 -4.57
N ARG A 649 6.42 29.99 -4.98
CA ARG A 649 5.76 31.10 -5.69
C ARG A 649 5.60 32.31 -4.80
N ARG A 650 5.14 32.13 -3.56
CA ARG A 650 5.01 33.21 -2.58
C ARG A 650 6.35 33.91 -2.36
N ASP A 651 7.42 33.13 -2.30
CA ASP A 651 8.77 33.62 -2.08
C ASP A 651 9.48 34.06 -3.38
N ARG A 652 8.79 33.98 -4.53
CA ARG A 652 9.27 34.32 -5.88
C ARG A 652 10.56 33.59 -6.30
N ASN A 653 10.79 32.38 -5.77
CA ASN A 653 11.96 31.56 -6.10
C ASN A 653 11.69 30.62 -7.28
N TYR A 654 11.50 31.20 -8.46
CA TYR A 654 11.17 30.47 -9.69
C TYR A 654 12.26 29.48 -10.17
N PRO A 655 13.58 29.75 -10.04
CA PRO A 655 14.61 28.77 -10.40
C PRO A 655 14.51 27.48 -9.58
N GLU A 656 14.34 27.61 -8.26
CA GLU A 656 14.16 26.45 -7.39
C GLU A 656 12.85 25.74 -7.72
N LEU A 657 11.77 26.48 -7.96
CA LEU A 657 10.49 25.89 -8.37
C LEU A 657 10.61 25.06 -9.66
N ALA A 658 11.34 25.57 -10.66
CA ALA A 658 11.59 24.85 -11.89
C ALA A 658 12.42 23.58 -11.66
N ARG A 659 13.36 23.58 -10.70
CA ARG A 659 14.16 22.40 -10.32
C ARG A 659 13.27 21.30 -9.74
N TRP A 660 12.43 21.64 -8.75
CA TRP A 660 11.53 20.69 -8.09
C TRP A 660 10.50 20.10 -9.07
N LEU A 661 9.82 20.95 -9.82
CA LEU A 661 8.81 20.52 -10.78
C LEU A 661 9.44 19.78 -11.98
N GLY A 662 10.65 20.18 -12.40
CA GLY A 662 11.39 19.49 -13.45
C GLY A 662 11.75 18.06 -13.05
N ALA A 663 12.32 17.86 -11.86
CA ALA A 663 12.62 16.53 -11.33
C ALA A 663 11.37 15.65 -11.19
N ALA A 664 10.27 16.23 -10.67
CA ALA A 664 8.97 15.58 -10.59
C ALA A 664 8.39 15.16 -11.96
N TRP A 665 8.59 16.00 -12.98
CA TRP A 665 8.16 15.73 -14.35
C TRP A 665 9.02 14.66 -15.02
N GLU A 666 10.35 14.71 -14.89
CA GLU A 666 11.25 13.71 -15.47
C GLU A 666 10.98 12.31 -14.90
N ALA A 667 10.81 12.18 -13.58
CA ALA A 667 10.51 10.91 -12.94
C ALA A 667 9.17 10.29 -13.42
N ARG A 668 8.14 11.12 -13.64
CA ARG A 668 6.80 10.66 -14.05
C ARG A 668 6.63 10.51 -15.56
N SER A 669 7.31 11.33 -16.36
CA SER A 669 7.23 11.23 -17.83
C SER A 669 7.96 10.00 -18.36
N ALA A 670 8.98 9.52 -17.66
CA ALA A 670 9.70 8.29 -18.00
C ALA A 670 8.80 7.03 -18.07
N THR A 671 7.66 7.01 -17.38
CA THR A 671 6.69 5.90 -17.42
C THR A 671 5.71 5.99 -18.60
N VAL A 672 5.58 7.16 -19.25
CA VAL A 672 4.64 7.41 -20.37
C VAL A 672 5.03 6.66 -21.65
N GLY A 673 6.33 6.50 -21.89
CA GLY A 673 6.85 5.88 -23.13
C GLY A 673 6.44 4.43 -23.37
N ARG A 674 5.67 3.81 -22.46
CA ARG A 674 5.23 2.40 -22.54
C ARG A 674 3.72 2.22 -22.76
N GLY A 675 2.97 3.31 -22.96
CA GLY A 675 1.51 3.28 -23.07
C GLY A 675 0.84 3.21 -21.70
N LEU A 676 -0.09 4.12 -21.44
CA LEU A 676 -0.75 4.23 -20.13
C LEU A 676 -2.00 3.34 -20.05
N PRO A 677 -2.10 2.45 -19.05
CA PRO A 677 -3.35 1.77 -18.76
C PRO A 677 -4.48 2.76 -18.45
N SER A 678 -5.71 2.41 -18.83
CA SER A 678 -6.90 3.26 -18.63
C SER A 678 -7.14 3.69 -17.18
N TRP A 679 -6.76 2.83 -16.22
CA TRP A 679 -6.90 3.09 -14.78
C TRP A 679 -5.91 4.14 -14.22
N GLN A 680 -4.84 4.48 -14.94
CA GLN A 680 -3.90 5.55 -14.54
C GLN A 680 -4.31 6.93 -15.06
N ARG A 681 -5.31 7.02 -15.95
CA ARG A 681 -5.77 8.30 -16.53
C ARG A 681 -6.20 9.35 -15.50
N PRO A 682 -6.90 9.01 -14.39
CA PRO A 682 -7.27 10.01 -13.38
C PRO A 682 -6.06 10.66 -12.70
N GLU A 683 -5.00 9.89 -12.44
CA GLU A 683 -3.75 10.41 -11.86
C GLU A 683 -3.04 11.36 -12.83
N TRP A 684 -2.98 11.00 -14.11
CA TRP A 684 -2.45 11.87 -15.16
C TRP A 684 -3.26 13.15 -15.34
N GLN A 685 -4.59 13.08 -15.31
CA GLN A 685 -5.43 14.26 -15.34
C GLN A 685 -5.17 15.19 -14.13
N ALA A 686 -4.93 14.62 -12.95
CA ALA A 686 -4.56 15.38 -11.75
C ALA A 686 -3.16 16.01 -11.85
N MET A 687 -2.21 15.41 -12.59
CA MET A 687 -0.89 16.00 -12.82
C MET A 687 -0.94 17.30 -13.61
N GLY A 688 -1.92 17.48 -14.50
CA GLY A 688 -2.10 18.69 -15.30
C GLY A 688 -2.02 19.97 -14.45
N PRO A 689 -2.98 20.22 -13.55
CA PRO A 689 -2.96 21.40 -12.67
C PRO A 689 -1.90 21.34 -11.58
N ALA A 690 -1.54 20.16 -11.07
CA ALA A 690 -0.62 20.03 -9.94
C ALA A 690 0.87 20.17 -10.30
N LEU A 691 1.26 19.87 -11.54
CA LEU A 691 2.66 19.76 -11.95
C LEU A 691 2.92 20.40 -13.31
N VAL A 692 2.17 20.00 -14.35
CA VAL A 692 2.47 20.37 -15.74
C VAL A 692 2.24 21.86 -15.99
N GLN A 693 1.08 22.38 -15.59
CA GLN A 693 0.77 23.80 -15.74
C GLN A 693 1.71 24.69 -14.92
N PRO A 694 1.96 24.42 -13.61
CA PRO A 694 2.94 25.17 -12.84
C PRO A 694 4.35 25.14 -13.41
N LEU A 695 4.81 24.00 -13.94
CA LEU A 695 6.13 23.86 -14.54
C LEU A 695 6.24 24.69 -15.81
N ALA A 696 5.27 24.57 -16.72
CA ALA A 696 5.26 25.31 -17.98
C ALA A 696 5.19 26.83 -17.75
N GLU A 697 4.38 27.28 -16.79
CA GLU A 697 4.33 28.69 -16.38
C GLU A 697 5.68 29.17 -15.82
N THR A 698 6.28 28.40 -14.91
CA THR A 698 7.58 28.74 -14.31
C THR A 698 8.69 28.80 -15.34
N LEU A 699 8.74 27.83 -16.27
CA LEU A 699 9.70 27.83 -17.38
C LEU A 699 9.52 29.05 -18.29
N ARG A 700 8.29 29.47 -18.58
CA ARG A 700 8.02 30.70 -19.34
C ARG A 700 8.51 31.95 -18.60
N LEU A 701 8.29 32.03 -17.29
CA LEU A 701 8.77 33.13 -16.44
C LEU A 701 10.31 33.20 -16.44
N LEU A 702 10.99 32.06 -16.55
CA LEU A 702 12.44 31.96 -16.68
C LEU A 702 12.97 32.14 -18.12
N GLY A 703 12.11 32.43 -19.09
CA GLY A 703 12.49 32.59 -20.50
C GLY A 703 12.72 31.28 -21.27
N LEU A 704 12.44 30.12 -20.68
CA LEU A 704 12.64 28.78 -21.26
C LEU A 704 11.39 28.30 -22.03
N ARG A 705 10.92 29.09 -23.01
CA ARG A 705 9.65 28.84 -23.71
C ARG A 705 9.61 27.50 -24.46
N GLU A 706 10.70 27.08 -25.09
CA GLU A 706 10.75 25.82 -25.85
C GLU A 706 10.56 24.61 -24.93
N LYS A 707 11.21 24.60 -23.77
CA LYS A 707 11.04 23.54 -22.75
C LYS A 707 9.61 23.50 -22.22
N ALA A 708 8.99 24.67 -22.00
CA ALA A 708 7.59 24.72 -21.57
C ALA A 708 6.64 24.07 -22.60
N LEU A 709 6.86 24.34 -23.90
CA LEU A 709 6.09 23.74 -24.98
C LEU A 709 6.32 22.22 -25.09
N GLU A 710 7.54 21.75 -24.86
CA GLU A 710 7.88 20.32 -24.86
C GLU A 710 7.15 19.56 -23.75
N VAL A 711 7.14 20.10 -22.53
CA VAL A 711 6.40 19.54 -21.38
C VAL A 711 4.90 19.43 -21.70
N GLU A 712 4.30 20.51 -22.19
CA GLU A 712 2.86 20.52 -22.54
C GLU A 712 2.52 19.60 -23.72
N LYS A 713 3.40 19.50 -24.72
CA LYS A 713 3.23 18.58 -25.85
C LYS A 713 3.29 17.13 -25.38
N THR A 714 4.28 16.79 -24.57
CA THR A 714 4.46 15.44 -24.04
C THR A 714 3.28 15.03 -23.17
N TYR A 715 2.80 15.93 -22.30
CA TYR A 715 1.60 15.69 -21.49
C TYR A 715 0.34 15.49 -22.33
N ARG A 716 0.10 16.33 -23.34
CA ARG A 716 -1.05 16.16 -24.25
C ARG A 716 -1.00 14.84 -25.00
N ASN A 717 0.17 14.46 -25.50
CA ASN A 717 0.36 13.17 -26.17
C ASN A 717 0.09 11.98 -25.23
N ALA A 718 0.37 12.11 -23.93
CA ALA A 718 0.08 11.06 -22.94
C ALA A 718 -1.43 10.89 -22.70
N LEU A 719 -2.22 11.97 -22.78
CA LEU A 719 -3.67 11.94 -22.55
C LEU A 719 -4.47 11.52 -23.80
N SER A 720 -3.91 11.71 -24.99
CA SER A 720 -4.52 11.37 -26.27
C SER A 720 -3.69 10.29 -26.98
N PRO A 721 -3.87 9.00 -26.62
CA PRO A 721 -3.33 7.93 -27.43
C PRO A 721 -4.20 7.84 -28.69
N GLU A 722 -3.74 8.42 -29.80
CA GLU A 722 -4.16 7.98 -31.14
C GLU A 722 -3.78 6.51 -31.36
#